data_AF-A0A1B8D2Y7-F1
#
_entry.id   AF-A0A1B8D2Y7-F1
#
_cell.length_a   1.000
_cell.length_b   1.000
_cell.length_c   1.000
_cell.angle_alpha   90.00
_cell.angle_beta   90.00
_cell.angle_gamma   90.00
#
_symmetry.space_group_name_H-M   'P 1'
#
loop_
_entity.id
_entity.type
_entity.pdbx_description
1 polymer ?
#
loop_
_entity_poly.entity_id
_entity_poly.type
_entity_poly.pdbx_seq_one_letter_code
_entity_poly.pdbx_strand_id
1 'polypeptide(L)'
;MNSNLSISKSLPALPPSDSLVTPQLLADQPEIPLLTDRPSPQLPAHSELVALPSQNTLGVRLCDGGCQRYIKVYICVLCDGGFCDDCWPLQFPHKPGKLGPDGLPHERTDSEVVERLRGTLDVSDRTPQEQQELHKSDEDTAWFGIARDEADLPIFQDYGRYAAILAEPQANIRRNRYPQLVSFIGQTGAGKSTLIKILIDKEEKSANARLNGARFPSPITSLANSNLPTSGDVHLYSDPATCGEACPMMYADCEGMEGGENVPQGARFKLKDGVATPSSLLPNASHNTQFRRLIRRRAGNLTRDLAWATNPDSQKREYAVTQLYPRLLYTFSDTVVYVLKNSKSFESAVLGKLLKWASSSIEKSVNQPTLPHLIIVLNATEVVPQEALWDTSQATKEFMRDIAGAVQRDPERGRLLVTWSQRKSRRIENTEELLKCFYSTTTVIRIPAKGRYMLLESQVTKLRDQILRCCQASLETKNQVRMLATAEKLQLYLQSAFDHFSQDLDTPFDFIKEAIKINPLPRDFAGNIVKLAIAIKDHGHFNLGADIPRIFNELSYHVASCIVLDSIRQGLPGTPATLFRNYYSVPCFEALNEFKEHWPCGFNNKSGICALTEPGHASGKGHQSSSGKIIGSGGYQSDFNLENTSSEWNDKLVSNIAEIQRELESKRKRAEKDGPYDDDNEQAMAAEVHSARTKTFFDRIGNVSLFISHLACFSCLRELPEHPLKCGHVLCTPCVEAYGYKPDKSVIKLKCCPLHPSNTMWATPWEINIKPRYAGVRILSLDGGGVRGIVELEVLRAIEEELGGNLHIQAFFDLMVGTSTGGIIALGLGVQHWPLEKCIEKFVTLAKKAFQPQKGINTWGLSYLATLIHKGKYRTQPFEKALQEEFGEKKPLFGGENSVNQFKIKVAVTSTTNVESEPVVLTNYNRPEPSNPQYRFERSDYPEKELCIWETARATSAAPPYFKCFTDPHTNQGYLDGAFYHNNPVWVAFREHQLIWSDISSLHPDILLSIGTGRAESPSPKSVDFQQIDPKTYTEQIWSTVDSSLKHLLNCDKRWAQFSEAMIQTRGSEGTPRKYIRMNVRLSSAVPPLDAIQCLSALQEEVQEILRDNKKATEEIAHRLVASTFF
;
A
#
# COMPACT_ATOMS: atom_id res chain seq x y z
N MET A 1 -29.06 -25.48 -41.88
CA MET A 1 -30.38 -26.00 -42.33
C MET A 1 -30.98 -26.83 -41.19
N ASN A 2 -32.29 -27.10 -41.24
CA ASN A 2 -33.05 -27.87 -40.25
C ASN A 2 -32.61 -29.36 -40.27
N SER A 3 -32.97 -30.27 -39.36
CA SER A 3 -34.06 -30.38 -38.35
C SER A 3 -33.61 -31.32 -37.19
N ASN A 4 -34.07 -31.28 -35.93
CA ASN A 4 -35.38 -31.18 -35.26
C ASN A 4 -36.11 -32.53 -35.02
N LEU A 5 -36.55 -32.78 -33.77
CA LEU A 5 -37.51 -33.80 -33.27
C LEU A 5 -37.04 -35.30 -33.17
N SER A 6 -37.48 -36.16 -32.23
CA SER A 6 -38.51 -36.07 -31.15
C SER A 6 -38.44 -37.19 -30.07
N ILE A 7 -38.94 -36.92 -28.84
CA ILE A 7 -39.82 -37.77 -27.94
C ILE A 7 -39.34 -39.22 -27.59
N SER A 8 -39.21 -39.76 -26.36
CA SER A 8 -39.50 -39.40 -24.93
C SER A 8 -38.87 -40.51 -24.01
N LYS A 9 -39.23 -40.97 -22.78
CA LYS A 9 -40.33 -40.77 -21.79
C LYS A 9 -40.04 -41.48 -20.42
N SER A 10 -39.99 -40.81 -19.25
CA SER A 10 -40.33 -41.34 -17.88
C SER A 10 -39.96 -40.37 -16.72
N LEU A 11 -40.50 -40.62 -15.51
CA LEU A 11 -40.37 -39.89 -14.21
C LEU A 11 -40.22 -40.94 -13.07
N PRO A 12 -39.95 -40.64 -11.77
CA PRO A 12 -40.13 -39.38 -10.98
C PRO A 12 -38.84 -38.93 -10.22
N ALA A 13 -38.80 -38.01 -9.22
CA ALA A 13 -39.82 -37.35 -8.39
C ALA A 13 -39.44 -35.94 -7.85
N LEU A 14 -40.49 -35.16 -7.54
CA LEU A 14 -40.73 -34.09 -6.52
C LEU A 14 -39.58 -33.47 -5.66
N PRO A 15 -39.76 -32.23 -5.11
CA PRO A 15 -40.67 -31.13 -5.48
C PRO A 15 -40.02 -29.71 -5.47
N PRO A 16 -40.65 -28.70 -6.12
CA PRO A 16 -40.38 -27.27 -5.90
C PRO A 16 -41.55 -26.52 -5.21
N SER A 17 -41.35 -25.24 -4.93
CA SER A 17 -42.30 -24.27 -4.37
C SER A 17 -43.45 -23.88 -5.31
N ASP A 18 -44.58 -23.42 -4.75
CA ASP A 18 -45.53 -22.54 -5.46
C ASP A 18 -46.15 -21.49 -4.52
N SER A 19 -47.13 -20.72 -5.02
CA SER A 19 -47.33 -19.31 -4.69
C SER A 19 -48.82 -18.87 -4.65
N LEU A 20 -49.03 -17.58 -4.34
CA LEU A 20 -50.28 -16.79 -4.47
C LEU A 20 -51.44 -17.10 -3.49
N VAL A 21 -52.16 -16.03 -3.10
CA VAL A 21 -53.39 -16.07 -2.29
C VAL A 21 -54.38 -15.03 -2.80
N THR A 22 -55.56 -15.47 -3.24
CA THR A 22 -56.89 -14.81 -3.43
C THR A 22 -57.71 -15.64 -4.44
N PRO A 23 -59.06 -15.52 -4.57
CA PRO A 23 -59.97 -14.51 -3.98
C PRO A 23 -61.29 -15.04 -3.33
N GLN A 24 -62.05 -14.09 -2.75
CA GLN A 24 -63.53 -13.96 -2.70
C GLN A 24 -64.45 -14.85 -1.79
N LEU A 25 -65.14 -14.12 -0.89
CA LEU A 25 -66.61 -14.07 -0.64
C LEU A 25 -67.41 -15.33 -0.21
N LEU A 26 -68.03 -15.23 0.98
CA LEU A 26 -69.46 -14.89 1.13
C LEU A 26 -69.76 -14.37 2.57
N ALA A 27 -71.01 -14.00 2.88
CA ALA A 27 -71.36 -13.17 4.04
C ALA A 27 -72.31 -13.83 5.06
N ASP A 28 -72.43 -13.26 6.26
CA ASP A 28 -73.71 -12.86 6.89
C ASP A 28 -73.50 -12.08 8.23
N GLN A 29 -74.53 -11.38 8.71
CA GLN A 29 -74.55 -10.60 9.98
C GLN A 29 -75.17 -11.39 11.16
N PRO A 30 -75.11 -10.89 12.42
CA PRO A 30 -76.20 -10.03 12.92
C PRO A 30 -75.75 -8.87 13.87
N GLU A 31 -76.69 -8.01 14.29
CA GLU A 31 -76.47 -6.84 15.17
C GLU A 31 -77.12 -6.94 16.57
N ILE A 32 -76.44 -6.34 17.56
CA ILE A 32 -76.95 -5.52 18.70
C ILE A 32 -78.00 -6.11 19.69
N PRO A 33 -77.78 -5.88 21.01
CA PRO A 33 -78.85 -5.32 21.84
C PRO A 33 -78.45 -4.08 22.68
N LEU A 34 -79.45 -3.19 22.81
CA LEU A 34 -79.56 -1.95 23.58
C LEU A 34 -79.63 -2.19 25.14
N LEU A 35 -79.69 -1.24 26.09
CA LEU A 35 -80.17 0.18 26.16
C LEU A 35 -79.77 0.86 27.52
N THR A 36 -79.66 2.21 27.59
CA THR A 36 -79.74 3.12 28.80
C THR A 36 -78.71 3.00 29.95
N ASP A 37 -78.29 4.07 30.67
CA ASP A 37 -79.10 5.14 31.31
C ASP A 37 -78.43 6.56 31.41
N ARG A 38 -79.09 7.55 32.07
CA ARG A 38 -78.74 9.00 32.19
C ARG A 38 -78.14 9.39 33.58
N PRO A 39 -77.79 10.67 33.95
CA PRO A 39 -77.79 11.98 33.24
C PRO A 39 -76.50 12.87 33.42
N SER A 40 -76.52 14.11 32.91
CA SER A 40 -75.46 15.15 32.97
C SER A 40 -75.27 15.82 34.35
N PRO A 41 -74.14 16.55 34.61
CA PRO A 41 -74.16 18.02 34.46
C PRO A 41 -72.83 18.76 34.10
N GLN A 42 -73.00 19.87 33.34
CA GLN A 42 -72.34 21.21 33.37
C GLN A 42 -70.80 21.42 33.53
N LEU A 43 -70.29 22.37 32.70
CA LEU A 43 -68.96 23.02 32.74
C LEU A 43 -68.85 24.07 33.87
N PRO A 44 -67.63 24.30 34.43
CA PRO A 44 -66.74 25.39 33.99
C PRO A 44 -65.23 24.98 34.00
N ALA A 45 -64.24 25.73 33.49
CA ALA A 45 -64.16 26.95 32.65
C ALA A 45 -62.82 26.93 31.85
N HIS A 46 -62.59 27.90 30.96
CA HIS A 46 -61.38 27.98 30.13
C HIS A 46 -60.11 28.43 30.88
N SER A 47 -58.99 27.77 30.59
CA SER A 47 -57.63 28.35 30.65
C SER A 47 -56.81 27.83 29.45
N GLU A 48 -55.83 28.62 29.01
CA GLU A 48 -55.15 28.47 27.72
C GLU A 48 -54.34 27.17 27.57
N LEU A 49 -54.35 26.61 26.35
CA LEU A 49 -53.39 25.59 25.91
C LEU A 49 -52.72 26.07 24.61
N VAL A 50 -51.41 26.28 24.67
CA VAL A 50 -50.58 26.67 23.53
C VAL A 50 -50.44 25.47 22.58
N ALA A 51 -50.78 25.66 21.31
CA ALA A 51 -50.66 24.60 20.31
C ALA A 51 -49.20 24.39 19.87
N LEU A 52 -48.72 23.15 19.95
CA LEU A 52 -47.44 22.74 19.37
C LEU A 52 -47.55 22.66 17.83
N PRO A 53 -46.56 23.14 17.06
CA PRO A 53 -46.59 23.06 15.60
C PRO A 53 -46.38 21.61 15.14
N SER A 54 -47.30 21.11 14.31
CA SER A 54 -47.25 19.75 13.77
C SER A 54 -46.20 19.59 12.66
N GLN A 55 -45.38 18.54 12.73
CA GLN A 55 -44.48 18.16 11.65
C GLN A 55 -45.30 17.71 10.43
N ASN A 56 -45.08 18.34 9.27
CA ASN A 56 -45.93 18.20 8.10
C ASN A 56 -45.16 17.59 6.91
N THR A 57 -45.03 16.26 6.92
CA THR A 57 -44.07 15.49 6.10
C THR A 57 -44.45 15.29 4.62
N LEU A 58 -45.54 15.91 4.14
CA LEU A 58 -46.04 15.74 2.77
C LEU A 58 -46.22 17.05 1.97
N GLY A 59 -45.83 18.20 2.53
CA GLY A 59 -46.04 19.51 1.89
C GLY A 59 -47.51 19.93 1.76
N VAL A 60 -48.40 19.26 2.52
CA VAL A 60 -49.85 19.44 2.49
C VAL A 60 -50.24 20.53 3.49
N ARG A 61 -50.41 21.76 3.02
CA ARG A 61 -50.79 22.91 3.86
C ARG A 61 -52.25 23.32 3.60
N LEU A 62 -52.81 24.10 4.51
CA LEU A 62 -54.07 24.79 4.26
C LEU A 62 -53.88 25.81 3.13
N CYS A 63 -54.83 25.89 2.19
CA CYS A 63 -54.79 26.85 1.10
C CYS A 63 -55.46 28.18 1.47
N ASP A 64 -54.70 29.28 1.42
CA ASP A 64 -55.11 30.64 1.83
C ASP A 64 -56.14 31.26 0.87
N GLY A 65 -56.25 30.74 -0.35
CA GLY A 65 -57.17 31.24 -1.39
C GLY A 65 -58.67 30.98 -1.15
N GLY A 66 -59.10 30.80 0.10
CA GLY A 66 -60.50 30.69 0.50
C GLY A 66 -61.14 29.30 0.40
N CYS A 67 -60.47 28.30 -0.19
CA CYS A 67 -61.03 26.95 -0.29
C CYS A 67 -60.86 26.09 0.98
N GLN A 68 -59.99 26.50 1.90
CA GLN A 68 -59.71 25.84 3.20
C GLN A 68 -59.42 24.32 3.12
N ARG A 69 -58.90 23.85 1.98
CA ARG A 69 -58.45 22.45 1.83
C ARG A 69 -57.01 22.31 2.28
N TYR A 70 -56.72 21.23 3.01
CA TYR A 70 -55.37 20.71 3.18
C TYR A 70 -54.96 19.98 1.89
N ILE A 71 -54.06 20.56 1.11
CA ILE A 71 -53.61 20.06 -0.18
C ILE A 71 -52.17 20.55 -0.45
N LYS A 72 -51.51 20.07 -1.52
CA LYS A 72 -50.27 20.72 -1.98
C LYS A 72 -50.58 22.15 -2.40
N VAL A 73 -49.80 23.10 -1.89
CA VAL A 73 -49.89 24.52 -2.22
C VAL A 73 -48.56 25.04 -2.77
N TYR A 74 -48.65 26.05 -3.62
CA TYR A 74 -47.51 26.83 -4.08
C TYR A 74 -47.46 28.14 -3.31
N ILE A 75 -46.29 28.48 -2.77
CA ILE A 75 -46.06 29.75 -2.09
C ILE A 75 -45.75 30.82 -3.14
N CYS A 76 -46.47 31.94 -3.09
CA CYS A 76 -46.08 33.15 -3.81
C CYS A 76 -45.23 34.03 -2.89
N VAL A 77 -43.93 34.14 -3.16
CA VAL A 77 -42.99 34.95 -2.37
C VAL A 77 -43.40 36.43 -2.31
N LEU A 78 -43.99 36.96 -3.40
CA LEU A 78 -44.42 38.35 -3.53
C LEU A 78 -45.75 38.67 -2.81
N CYS A 79 -46.50 37.65 -2.38
CA CYS A 79 -47.76 37.81 -1.65
C CYS A 79 -47.76 37.14 -0.27
N ASP A 80 -46.65 36.49 0.10
CA ASP A 80 -46.42 35.67 1.29
C ASP A 80 -47.60 34.76 1.69
N GLY A 81 -48.19 34.08 0.69
CA GLY A 81 -49.34 33.18 0.86
C GLY A 81 -49.23 31.91 0.01
N GLY A 82 -49.86 30.83 0.48
CA GLY A 82 -49.87 29.50 -0.13
C GLY A 82 -51.21 29.17 -0.82
N PHE A 83 -51.16 28.93 -2.13
CA PHE A 83 -52.36 28.67 -2.94
C PHE A 83 -52.25 27.32 -3.69
N CYS A 84 -53.31 26.52 -3.68
CA CYS A 84 -53.43 25.36 -4.57
C CYS A 84 -53.66 25.78 -6.03
N ASP A 85 -53.55 24.85 -6.98
CA ASP A 85 -53.74 25.12 -8.41
C ASP A 85 -55.07 25.81 -8.75
N ASP A 86 -56.18 25.35 -8.16
CA ASP A 86 -57.51 25.94 -8.36
C ASP A 86 -57.57 27.39 -7.88
N CYS A 87 -56.91 27.69 -6.76
CA CYS A 87 -56.98 28.98 -6.07
C CYS A 87 -55.95 29.98 -6.55
N TRP A 88 -54.85 29.54 -7.18
CA TRP A 88 -53.81 30.39 -7.71
C TRP A 88 -54.33 31.43 -8.72
N PRO A 89 -55.03 31.08 -9.82
CA PRO A 89 -55.49 32.05 -10.82
C PRO A 89 -56.64 32.95 -10.34
N LEU A 90 -57.28 32.62 -9.21
CA LEU A 90 -58.35 33.44 -8.63
C LEU A 90 -57.78 34.70 -7.94
N GLN A 91 -56.55 34.63 -7.41
CA GLN A 91 -55.90 35.76 -6.74
C GLN A 91 -55.64 36.90 -7.72
N PHE A 92 -55.97 38.13 -7.35
CA PHE A 92 -55.84 39.30 -8.23
C PHE A 92 -54.41 39.50 -8.80
N PRO A 93 -53.31 39.32 -8.04
CA PRO A 93 -51.94 39.45 -8.57
C PRO A 93 -51.54 38.32 -9.55
N HIS A 94 -52.24 37.18 -9.52
CA HIS A 94 -51.89 35.98 -10.28
C HIS A 94 -52.69 35.80 -11.57
N LYS A 95 -53.59 36.74 -11.90
CA LYS A 95 -54.40 36.66 -13.12
C LYS A 95 -53.53 36.79 -14.37
N PRO A 96 -53.83 36.08 -15.48
CA PRO A 96 -53.06 36.16 -16.71
C PRO A 96 -52.85 37.61 -17.18
N GLY A 97 -51.61 37.94 -17.55
CA GLY A 97 -51.22 39.30 -17.94
C GLY A 97 -50.95 40.27 -16.78
N LYS A 98 -51.02 39.84 -15.52
CA LYS A 98 -50.46 40.58 -14.39
C LYS A 98 -48.98 40.25 -14.19
N LEU A 99 -48.23 41.29 -13.83
CA LEU A 99 -46.78 41.26 -13.62
C LEU A 99 -46.49 41.76 -12.20
N GLY A 100 -45.47 41.19 -11.56
CA GLY A 100 -44.96 41.63 -10.28
C GLY A 100 -44.03 42.86 -10.40
N PRO A 101 -43.41 43.29 -9.29
CA PRO A 101 -42.50 44.44 -9.25
C PRO A 101 -41.26 44.29 -10.14
N ASP A 102 -40.93 43.06 -10.53
CA ASP A 102 -39.81 42.70 -11.42
C ASP A 102 -40.19 42.64 -12.92
N GLY A 103 -41.42 43.05 -13.27
CA GLY A 103 -41.90 43.05 -14.65
C GLY A 103 -42.21 41.67 -15.23
N LEU A 104 -42.26 40.63 -14.38
CA LEU A 104 -42.52 39.25 -14.77
C LEU A 104 -43.73 38.66 -13.99
N PRO A 105 -44.38 37.58 -14.46
CA PRO A 105 -45.46 36.93 -13.70
C PRO A 105 -44.99 36.41 -12.34
N HIS A 106 -45.89 36.40 -11.35
CA HIS A 106 -45.63 35.86 -10.01
C HIS A 106 -45.22 34.37 -10.06
N GLU A 107 -44.11 34.03 -9.41
CA GLU A 107 -43.54 32.67 -9.43
C GLU A 107 -44.30 31.71 -8.51
N ARG A 108 -44.74 30.56 -9.06
CA ARG A 108 -45.24 29.42 -8.29
C ARG A 108 -44.06 28.67 -7.68
N THR A 109 -43.80 28.88 -6.39
CA THR A 109 -42.71 28.19 -5.69
C THR A 109 -43.23 27.01 -4.88
N ASP A 110 -42.52 25.88 -4.89
CA ASP A 110 -42.83 24.76 -4.00
C ASP A 110 -42.53 25.14 -2.53
N SER A 111 -43.43 24.78 -1.60
CA SER A 111 -43.26 25.05 -0.17
C SER A 111 -41.94 24.50 0.36
N GLU A 112 -41.57 23.28 -0.05
CA GLU A 112 -40.33 22.64 0.41
C GLU A 112 -39.06 23.36 -0.05
N VAL A 113 -39.11 23.95 -1.25
CA VAL A 113 -38.02 24.76 -1.83
C VAL A 113 -37.93 26.12 -1.13
N VAL A 114 -39.08 26.76 -0.84
CA VAL A 114 -39.12 28.00 -0.03
C VAL A 114 -38.56 27.77 1.36
N GLU A 115 -38.99 26.71 2.05
CA GLU A 115 -38.56 26.43 3.44
C GLU A 115 -37.04 26.22 3.53
N ARG A 116 -36.47 25.40 2.63
CA ARG A 116 -35.02 25.17 2.56
C ARG A 116 -34.26 26.46 2.22
N LEU A 117 -34.69 27.18 1.18
CA LEU A 117 -33.95 28.34 0.70
C LEU A 117 -34.10 29.57 1.62
N ARG A 118 -35.26 29.79 2.26
CA ARG A 118 -35.40 30.78 3.35
C ARG A 118 -34.45 30.44 4.50
N GLY A 119 -34.46 29.20 4.99
CA GLY A 119 -33.60 28.78 6.12
C GLY A 119 -32.08 28.95 5.91
N THR A 120 -31.63 28.96 4.65
CA THR A 120 -30.21 29.15 4.29
C THR A 120 -29.87 30.58 3.79
N LEU A 121 -30.84 31.35 3.27
CA LEU A 121 -30.63 32.72 2.77
C LEU A 121 -31.06 33.83 3.73
N ASP A 122 -32.01 33.58 4.62
CA ASP A 122 -32.62 34.54 5.53
C ASP A 122 -32.13 34.28 6.96
N VAL A 123 -30.95 34.84 7.26
CA VAL A 123 -30.13 34.57 8.46
C VAL A 123 -30.32 35.64 9.55
N SER A 124 -31.29 36.55 9.39
CA SER A 124 -31.44 37.76 10.21
C SER A 124 -31.72 37.53 11.69
N ASP A 125 -32.25 36.36 12.04
CA ASP A 125 -32.92 36.15 13.33
C ASP A 125 -32.07 35.36 14.34
N ARG A 126 -30.83 34.99 13.97
CA ARG A 126 -29.91 34.24 14.85
C ARG A 126 -29.32 35.12 15.95
N THR A 127 -29.31 34.62 17.18
CA THR A 127 -28.62 35.28 18.30
C THR A 127 -27.08 35.15 18.19
N PRO A 128 -26.31 36.05 18.82
CA PRO A 128 -24.85 35.95 18.87
C PRO A 128 -24.33 34.65 19.54
N GLN A 129 -25.13 34.03 20.42
CA GLN A 129 -24.77 32.78 21.10
C GLN A 129 -24.94 31.58 20.17
N GLU A 130 -26.08 31.45 19.49
CA GLU A 130 -26.29 30.41 18.46
C GLU A 130 -25.26 30.53 17.33
N GLN A 131 -24.88 31.75 16.94
CA GLN A 131 -23.82 31.95 15.96
C GLN A 131 -22.45 31.48 16.49
N GLN A 132 -22.15 31.67 17.78
CA GLN A 132 -20.91 31.19 18.39
C GLN A 132 -20.88 29.65 18.51
N GLU A 133 -21.99 29.00 18.85
CA GLU A 133 -22.10 27.54 18.90
C GLU A 133 -21.97 26.92 17.51
N LEU A 134 -22.61 27.51 16.49
CA LEU A 134 -22.40 27.12 15.09
C LEU A 134 -20.92 27.22 14.71
N HIS A 135 -20.25 28.36 15.00
CA HIS A 135 -18.82 28.53 14.71
C HIS A 135 -17.93 27.49 15.39
N LYS A 136 -18.25 27.02 16.60
CA LYS A 136 -17.54 25.89 17.24
C LYS A 136 -17.80 24.56 16.53
N SER A 137 -19.01 24.32 16.02
CA SER A 137 -19.32 23.10 15.25
C SER A 137 -18.69 23.04 13.85
N ASP A 138 -18.21 24.18 13.31
CA ASP A 138 -17.58 24.28 12.00
C ASP A 138 -16.04 24.24 12.07
N GLU A 139 -15.45 24.21 13.27
CA GLU A 139 -14.00 23.94 13.43
C GLU A 139 -13.66 22.52 12.95
N ASP A 140 -14.56 21.55 13.16
CA ASP A 140 -14.44 20.17 12.69
C ASP A 140 -14.43 20.03 11.15
N THR A 141 -14.77 21.09 10.40
CA THR A 141 -14.77 21.08 8.91
C THR A 141 -13.51 21.68 8.29
N ALA A 142 -12.64 22.32 9.09
CA ALA A 142 -11.36 22.86 8.62
C ALA A 142 -10.43 21.74 8.10
N TRP A 143 -9.76 21.98 6.98
CA TRP A 143 -8.87 21.00 6.32
C TRP A 143 -7.40 21.38 6.45
N PHE A 144 -7.02 22.58 6.00
CA PHE A 144 -5.68 23.12 6.26
C PHE A 144 -5.71 24.64 6.41
N GLY A 145 -4.78 25.17 7.17
CA GLY A 145 -4.78 26.56 7.64
C GLY A 145 -3.39 27.12 7.92
N ILE A 146 -3.34 28.38 8.33
CA ILE A 146 -2.14 28.99 8.93
C ILE A 146 -2.44 29.31 10.39
N ALA A 147 -1.77 28.60 11.29
CA ALA A 147 -1.77 28.87 12.71
C ALA A 147 -0.51 29.68 13.10
N ARG A 148 -0.38 30.01 14.38
CA ARG A 148 0.88 30.47 14.98
C ARG A 148 1.29 29.55 16.12
N ASP A 149 2.58 29.41 16.34
CA ASP A 149 3.16 28.64 17.43
C ASP A 149 3.27 29.45 18.75
N GLU A 150 3.89 28.87 19.77
CA GLU A 150 4.12 29.52 21.08
C GLU A 150 5.11 30.70 21.00
N ALA A 151 5.83 30.88 19.88
CA ALA A 151 6.75 31.98 19.61
C ALA A 151 6.15 33.06 18.68
N ASP A 152 4.83 32.99 18.40
CA ASP A 152 4.11 33.84 17.43
C ASP A 152 4.58 33.66 15.97
N LEU A 153 5.33 32.60 15.64
CA LEU A 153 5.76 32.30 14.27
C LEU A 153 4.65 31.59 13.46
N PRO A 154 4.49 31.89 12.16
CA PRO A 154 3.45 31.31 11.34
C PRO A 154 3.79 29.88 10.90
N ILE A 155 2.89 28.94 11.20
CA ILE A 155 3.02 27.52 10.87
C ILE A 155 1.87 27.07 9.98
N PHE A 156 2.13 26.14 9.06
CA PHE A 156 1.09 25.47 8.29
C PHE A 156 0.47 24.35 9.12
N GLN A 157 -0.86 24.37 9.25
CA GLN A 157 -1.64 23.40 10.00
C GLN A 157 -2.44 22.53 9.03
N ASP A 158 -2.26 21.22 9.07
CA ASP A 158 -3.18 20.22 8.55
C ASP A 158 -4.08 19.74 9.70
N TYR A 159 -5.39 19.74 9.48
CA TYR A 159 -6.40 19.28 10.45
C TYR A 159 -6.87 17.83 10.16
N GLY A 160 -6.38 17.19 9.10
CA GLY A 160 -6.65 15.78 8.77
C GLY A 160 -8.00 15.49 8.11
N ARG A 161 -8.83 16.52 7.89
CA ARG A 161 -10.24 16.43 7.42
C ARG A 161 -10.47 15.54 6.20
N TYR A 162 -9.65 15.67 5.16
CA TYR A 162 -9.71 14.83 3.96
C TYR A 162 -9.66 13.33 4.32
N ALA A 163 -8.76 12.97 5.23
CA ALA A 163 -8.58 11.60 5.67
C ALA A 163 -9.66 11.14 6.67
N ALA A 164 -10.25 12.06 7.44
CA ALA A 164 -11.41 11.77 8.28
C ALA A 164 -12.64 11.39 7.43
N ILE A 165 -13.02 12.24 6.47
CA ILE A 165 -14.13 12.02 5.52
C ILE A 165 -14.01 10.66 4.83
N LEU A 166 -12.83 10.35 4.28
CA LEU A 166 -12.63 9.11 3.53
C LEU A 166 -12.47 7.87 4.42
N ALA A 167 -12.32 8.04 5.74
CA ALA A 167 -12.27 6.95 6.71
C ALA A 167 -13.64 6.57 7.31
N GLU A 168 -14.75 7.14 6.83
CA GLU A 168 -16.10 6.79 7.27
C GLU A 168 -16.60 5.44 6.69
N PRO A 169 -17.24 4.57 7.49
CA PRO A 169 -17.52 3.18 7.12
C PRO A 169 -18.89 3.00 6.40
N GLN A 170 -19.04 3.53 5.20
CA GLN A 170 -20.23 3.24 4.38
C GLN A 170 -20.10 1.90 3.63
N ALA A 171 -20.69 0.86 4.23
CA ALA A 171 -21.12 -0.43 3.63
C ALA A 171 -20.16 -1.20 2.68
N ASN A 172 -19.33 -2.08 3.28
CA ASN A 172 -18.94 -3.42 2.78
C ASN A 172 -18.29 -3.63 1.39
N ILE A 173 -18.14 -2.63 0.52
CA ILE A 173 -17.53 -2.83 -0.81
C ILE A 173 -16.02 -2.54 -0.76
N ARG A 174 -15.21 -3.59 -0.95
CA ARG A 174 -13.77 -3.47 -1.23
C ARG A 174 -13.56 -2.97 -2.66
N ARG A 175 -13.54 -1.65 -2.86
CA ARG A 175 -13.13 -1.00 -4.12
C ARG A 175 -12.22 0.18 -3.86
N ASN A 176 -11.34 0.44 -4.82
CA ASN A 176 -10.59 1.69 -4.87
C ASN A 176 -11.57 2.85 -5.08
N ARG A 177 -11.48 3.88 -4.23
CA ARG A 177 -12.20 5.16 -4.40
C ARG A 177 -11.26 6.21 -4.97
N TYR A 178 -11.78 7.06 -5.86
CA TYR A 178 -11.05 8.10 -6.58
C TYR A 178 -11.69 9.47 -6.29
N PRO A 179 -11.32 10.13 -5.18
CA PRO A 179 -12.00 11.35 -4.75
C PRO A 179 -11.84 12.50 -5.75
N GLN A 180 -12.88 13.32 -5.87
CA GLN A 180 -12.94 14.47 -6.77
C GLN A 180 -12.94 15.77 -5.96
N LEU A 181 -12.03 16.70 -6.29
CA LEU A 181 -11.83 17.94 -5.55
C LEU A 181 -12.39 19.15 -6.33
N VAL A 182 -13.31 19.87 -5.71
CA VAL A 182 -13.98 21.04 -6.29
C VAL A 182 -13.75 22.25 -5.40
N SER A 183 -12.87 23.17 -5.82
CA SER A 183 -12.50 24.34 -5.02
C SER A 183 -13.34 25.56 -5.37
N PHE A 184 -14.07 26.10 -4.39
CA PHE A 184 -14.76 27.39 -4.49
C PHE A 184 -13.82 28.52 -4.06
N ILE A 185 -13.67 29.52 -4.94
CA ILE A 185 -12.82 30.69 -4.74
C ILE A 185 -13.54 31.96 -5.23
N GLY A 186 -13.02 33.14 -4.87
CA GLY A 186 -13.63 34.43 -5.23
C GLY A 186 -13.73 35.35 -4.02
N GLN A 187 -14.21 36.58 -4.23
CA GLN A 187 -14.12 37.66 -3.23
C GLN A 187 -14.84 37.34 -1.90
N THR A 188 -14.42 37.99 -0.82
CA THR A 188 -15.09 37.94 0.48
C THR A 188 -16.52 38.44 0.36
N GLY A 189 -17.47 37.75 0.99
CA GLY A 189 -18.90 38.09 0.87
C GLY A 189 -19.53 37.83 -0.51
N ALA A 190 -18.85 37.19 -1.48
CA ALA A 190 -19.42 36.83 -2.78
C ALA A 190 -20.49 35.71 -2.73
N GLY A 191 -20.63 35.01 -1.61
CA GLY A 191 -21.64 33.97 -1.38
C GLY A 191 -21.17 32.52 -1.67
N LYS A 192 -19.86 32.26 -1.64
CA LYS A 192 -19.24 30.92 -1.84
C LYS A 192 -19.86 29.87 -0.91
N SER A 193 -19.72 30.07 0.39
CA SER A 193 -20.23 29.22 1.48
C SER A 193 -21.75 29.02 1.39
N THR A 194 -22.49 30.06 0.96
CA THR A 194 -23.93 29.99 0.71
C THR A 194 -24.27 29.02 -0.44
N LEU A 195 -23.53 29.06 -1.54
CA LEU A 195 -23.76 28.15 -2.67
C LEU A 195 -23.41 26.71 -2.32
N ILE A 196 -22.29 26.47 -1.62
CA ILE A 196 -21.93 25.14 -1.12
C ILE A 196 -23.01 24.62 -0.16
N LYS A 197 -23.52 25.46 0.74
CA LYS A 197 -24.62 25.08 1.65
C LYS A 197 -25.88 24.68 0.88
N ILE A 198 -26.32 25.47 -0.10
CA ILE A 198 -27.50 25.14 -0.92
C ILE A 198 -27.29 23.81 -1.68
N LEU A 199 -26.08 23.53 -2.18
CA LEU A 199 -25.75 22.25 -2.84
C LEU A 199 -25.87 21.06 -1.87
N ILE A 200 -25.39 21.18 -0.64
CA ILE A 200 -25.47 20.12 0.38
C ILE A 200 -26.91 19.95 0.88
N ASP A 201 -27.58 21.04 1.29
CA ASP A 201 -28.98 21.06 1.76
C ASP A 201 -29.95 20.48 0.70
N LYS A 202 -29.60 20.56 -0.58
CA LYS A 202 -30.39 20.02 -1.70
C LYS A 202 -30.37 18.49 -1.74
N GLU A 203 -29.19 17.89 -1.65
CA GLU A 203 -29.00 16.43 -1.80
C GLU A 203 -29.13 15.68 -0.47
N GLU A 204 -28.98 16.36 0.68
CA GLU A 204 -29.11 15.79 2.03
C GLU A 204 -30.43 15.03 2.24
N LYS A 205 -31.55 15.49 1.67
CA LYS A 205 -32.85 14.81 1.79
C LYS A 205 -32.88 13.45 1.07
N SER A 206 -32.22 13.35 -0.09
CA SER A 206 -32.05 12.09 -0.83
C SER A 206 -31.10 11.13 -0.10
N ALA A 207 -30.10 11.66 0.61
CA ALA A 207 -29.12 10.87 1.37
C ALA A 207 -29.63 10.41 2.75
N ASN A 208 -30.51 11.18 3.41
CA ASN A 208 -30.98 10.90 4.78
C ASN A 208 -31.66 9.54 4.93
N ALA A 209 -32.34 9.05 3.87
CA ALA A 209 -32.92 7.71 3.82
C ALA A 209 -31.91 6.56 3.95
N ARG A 210 -30.59 6.85 3.87
CA ARG A 210 -29.49 5.88 3.99
C ARG A 210 -28.70 6.00 5.31
N LEU A 211 -28.93 7.04 6.11
CA LEU A 211 -28.00 7.51 7.16
C LEU A 211 -28.62 7.75 8.55
N ASN A 212 -29.78 7.13 8.84
CA ASN A 212 -30.43 7.14 10.16
C ASN A 212 -30.66 8.54 10.79
N GLY A 213 -30.83 9.58 9.96
CA GLY A 213 -31.17 10.93 10.43
C GLY A 213 -29.99 11.84 10.81
N ALA A 214 -28.74 11.42 10.59
CA ALA A 214 -27.59 12.30 10.78
C ALA A 214 -27.50 13.35 9.66
N ARG A 215 -27.32 14.63 10.01
CA ARG A 215 -27.11 15.72 9.04
C ARG A 215 -25.68 15.76 8.50
N PHE A 216 -25.53 16.21 7.27
CA PHE A 216 -24.23 16.47 6.65
C PHE A 216 -23.65 17.82 7.12
N PRO A 217 -22.35 17.89 7.46
CA PRO A 217 -21.68 19.16 7.71
C PRO A 217 -21.77 20.07 6.49
N SER A 218 -22.21 21.31 6.69
CA SER A 218 -22.36 22.31 5.64
C SER A 218 -21.99 23.70 6.17
N PRO A 219 -21.45 24.62 5.33
CA PRO A 219 -20.86 25.87 5.81
C PRO A 219 -21.81 26.76 6.61
N ILE A 220 -21.24 27.62 7.45
CA ILE A 220 -21.97 28.71 8.10
C ILE A 220 -22.14 29.87 7.11
N THR A 221 -23.39 30.26 6.88
CA THR A 221 -23.74 31.49 6.18
C THR A 221 -23.63 32.69 7.12
N SER A 222 -22.90 33.73 6.69
CA SER A 222 -22.71 34.98 7.44
C SER A 222 -23.98 35.85 7.44
N LEU A 223 -24.07 36.73 8.44
CA LEU A 223 -25.15 37.73 8.53
C LEU A 223 -25.16 38.63 7.30
N ALA A 224 -26.36 38.97 6.82
CA ALA A 224 -26.53 39.88 5.70
C ALA A 224 -25.83 41.23 6.00
N ASN A 225 -25.00 41.69 5.05
CA ASN A 225 -24.21 42.92 5.09
C ASN A 225 -22.91 42.92 5.95
N SER A 226 -22.44 41.78 6.48
CA SER A 226 -21.09 41.74 7.08
C SER A 226 -19.98 41.56 6.05
N ASN A 227 -19.09 42.56 5.90
CA ASN A 227 -17.88 42.49 5.05
C ASN A 227 -16.69 41.75 5.71
N LEU A 228 -16.90 41.10 6.86
CA LEU A 228 -15.85 40.38 7.59
C LEU A 228 -15.70 38.93 7.07
N PRO A 229 -14.47 38.39 7.02
CA PRO A 229 -14.24 36.98 6.70
C PRO A 229 -14.87 36.04 7.74
N THR A 230 -15.34 34.88 7.27
CA THR A 230 -16.12 33.94 8.09
C THR A 230 -15.19 33.04 8.91
N SER A 231 -14.14 32.50 8.28
CA SER A 231 -13.15 31.60 8.89
C SER A 231 -11.72 31.88 8.39
N GLY A 232 -10.72 31.33 9.07
CA GLY A 232 -9.29 31.60 8.77
C GLY A 232 -8.68 30.72 7.69
N ASP A 233 -9.23 29.53 7.53
CA ASP A 233 -8.57 28.36 6.95
C ASP A 233 -9.35 27.85 5.73
N VAL A 234 -8.86 26.82 5.05
CA VAL A 234 -9.61 26.13 3.98
C VAL A 234 -10.46 25.03 4.62
N HIS A 235 -11.76 25.00 4.34
CA HIS A 235 -12.70 24.00 4.87
C HIS A 235 -13.08 22.98 3.79
N LEU A 236 -13.37 21.73 4.18
CA LEU A 236 -13.67 20.63 3.25
C LEU A 236 -14.96 19.86 3.65
N TYR A 237 -15.91 19.83 2.72
CA TYR A 237 -17.26 19.27 2.86
C TYR A 237 -17.50 18.17 1.83
N SER A 238 -18.35 17.19 2.16
CA SER A 238 -18.71 16.07 1.27
C SER A 238 -20.02 16.35 0.52
N ASP A 239 -20.12 15.97 -0.76
CA ASP A 239 -21.42 15.92 -1.47
C ASP A 239 -22.25 14.72 -0.97
N PRO A 240 -23.50 14.93 -0.48
CA PRO A 240 -24.30 13.85 0.12
C PRO A 240 -24.67 12.70 -0.82
N ALA A 241 -24.72 12.94 -2.13
CA ALA A 241 -25.12 11.91 -3.10
C ALA A 241 -23.96 10.95 -3.43
N THR A 242 -22.77 11.51 -3.68
CA THR A 242 -21.59 10.78 -4.16
C THR A 242 -20.67 10.27 -3.06
N CYS A 243 -20.83 10.68 -1.80
CA CYS A 243 -19.94 10.29 -0.69
C CYS A 243 -19.74 8.77 -0.50
N GLY A 244 -20.76 7.97 -0.82
CA GLY A 244 -20.75 6.50 -0.77
C GLY A 244 -20.39 5.81 -2.10
N GLU A 245 -20.06 6.56 -3.15
CA GLU A 245 -19.77 6.03 -4.49
C GLU A 245 -18.26 5.81 -4.73
N ALA A 246 -17.90 5.29 -5.91
CA ALA A 246 -16.51 5.06 -6.30
C ALA A 246 -15.72 6.38 -6.49
N CYS A 247 -16.39 7.48 -6.85
CA CYS A 247 -15.78 8.77 -7.14
C CYS A 247 -16.38 9.88 -6.25
N PRO A 248 -16.12 9.88 -4.93
CA PRO A 248 -16.77 10.80 -4.00
C PRO A 248 -16.32 12.25 -4.24
N MET A 249 -17.28 13.15 -4.43
CA MET A 249 -17.03 14.58 -4.65
C MET A 249 -16.96 15.33 -3.32
N MET A 250 -15.98 16.24 -3.21
CA MET A 250 -15.79 17.10 -2.05
C MET A 250 -15.64 18.58 -2.47
N TYR A 251 -16.29 19.45 -1.70
CA TYR A 251 -16.25 20.90 -1.89
C TYR A 251 -15.25 21.51 -0.91
N ALA A 252 -14.21 22.17 -1.44
CA ALA A 252 -13.31 22.99 -0.64
C ALA A 252 -13.78 24.46 -0.69
N ASP A 253 -14.07 25.06 0.47
CA ASP A 253 -14.37 26.51 0.57
C ASP A 253 -13.09 27.27 0.95
N CYS A 254 -12.78 28.31 0.17
CA CYS A 254 -11.59 29.14 0.35
C CYS A 254 -11.93 30.61 0.10
N GLU A 255 -11.57 31.48 1.04
CA GLU A 255 -11.91 32.91 1.00
C GLU A 255 -11.27 33.72 -0.15
N GLY A 256 -10.39 33.10 -0.94
CA GLY A 256 -9.16 33.72 -1.46
C GLY A 256 -9.21 34.92 -2.44
N MET A 257 -8.00 35.46 -2.64
CA MET A 257 -7.60 36.61 -3.47
C MET A 257 -7.76 38.03 -2.89
N GLU A 258 -8.39 38.20 -1.71
CA GLU A 258 -8.55 39.48 -0.99
C GLU A 258 -8.36 39.30 0.54
N GLY A 259 -7.31 38.56 0.92
CA GLY A 259 -7.06 38.10 2.29
C GLY A 259 -6.47 39.16 3.23
N GLY A 260 -7.23 40.20 3.55
CA GLY A 260 -6.79 41.26 4.46
C GLY A 260 -6.59 40.82 5.92
N GLU A 261 -5.88 41.64 6.69
CA GLU A 261 -5.45 41.38 8.09
C GLU A 261 -6.59 41.32 9.12
N ASN A 262 -7.85 41.54 8.72
CA ASN A 262 -9.01 41.46 9.61
C ASN A 262 -9.21 40.02 10.12
N VAL A 263 -8.99 39.82 11.43
CA VAL A 263 -9.23 38.54 12.12
C VAL A 263 -10.66 38.03 11.83
N PRO A 264 -10.83 36.84 11.22
CA PRO A 264 -12.13 36.25 10.91
C PRO A 264 -13.03 36.07 12.12
N GLN A 265 -14.34 35.99 11.90
CA GLN A 265 -15.31 35.89 12.99
C GLN A 265 -15.04 34.67 13.89
N GLY A 266 -14.83 33.47 13.33
CA GLY A 266 -14.45 32.29 14.12
C GLY A 266 -13.13 32.46 14.89
N ALA A 267 -12.10 33.03 14.25
CA ALA A 267 -10.77 33.21 14.85
C ALA A 267 -10.76 34.17 16.06
N ARG A 268 -11.71 35.11 16.15
CA ARG A 268 -11.87 35.97 17.35
C ARG A 268 -12.32 35.21 18.60
N PHE A 269 -12.91 34.02 18.47
CA PHE A 269 -13.31 33.19 19.61
C PHE A 269 -12.19 32.24 20.09
N LYS A 270 -11.23 31.88 19.21
CA LYS A 270 -10.06 31.06 19.56
C LYS A 270 -9.14 31.68 20.65
N LEU A 271 -9.25 32.99 20.89
CA LEU A 271 -8.45 33.73 21.88
C LEU A 271 -8.95 33.67 23.35
N LYS A 272 -9.91 32.79 23.67
CA LYS A 272 -10.46 32.66 25.04
C LYS A 272 -10.41 31.27 25.65
N ASP A 273 -10.55 30.22 24.84
CA ASP A 273 -10.46 28.83 25.29
C ASP A 273 -9.12 28.26 24.80
N GLY A 274 -8.35 27.62 25.68
CA GLY A 274 -7.03 27.07 25.36
C GLY A 274 -7.08 25.97 24.29
N VAL A 275 -6.04 25.88 23.46
CA VAL A 275 -5.97 25.00 22.28
C VAL A 275 -6.26 23.54 22.64
N ALA A 276 -7.39 23.02 22.17
CA ALA A 276 -7.70 21.59 22.23
C ALA A 276 -6.80 20.83 21.25
N THR A 277 -6.16 19.75 21.70
CA THR A 277 -5.25 18.96 20.85
C THR A 277 -6.03 18.11 19.83
N PRO A 278 -5.57 17.98 18.57
CA PRO A 278 -6.32 17.26 17.51
C PRO A 278 -6.62 15.77 17.74
N SER A 279 -6.10 15.19 18.82
CA SER A 279 -6.25 13.76 19.17
C SER A 279 -7.68 13.33 19.48
N SER A 280 -8.60 14.27 19.76
CA SER A 280 -10.02 14.02 20.04
C SER A 280 -10.87 13.70 18.81
N LEU A 281 -10.47 14.20 17.63
CA LEU A 281 -11.30 14.17 16.40
C LEU A 281 -11.30 12.80 15.67
N LEU A 282 -10.63 11.79 16.23
CA LEU A 282 -10.68 10.41 15.74
C LEU A 282 -11.64 9.58 16.62
N PRO A 283 -12.91 9.35 16.20
CA PRO A 283 -13.87 8.64 17.03
C PRO A 283 -13.42 7.21 17.34
N ASN A 284 -13.56 6.82 18.62
CA ASN A 284 -13.19 5.50 19.15
C ASN A 284 -14.17 4.39 18.72
N ALA A 285 -14.26 4.14 17.42
CA ALA A 285 -15.00 3.03 16.84
C ALA A 285 -14.12 1.77 16.69
N SER A 286 -14.66 0.61 17.02
CA SER A 286 -13.92 -0.66 17.23
C SER A 286 -13.32 -1.33 15.98
N HIS A 287 -13.51 -0.80 14.77
CA HIS A 287 -13.02 -1.40 13.53
C HIS A 287 -11.77 -0.70 12.96
N ASN A 288 -10.77 -1.52 12.62
CA ASN A 288 -9.36 -1.13 12.64
C ASN A 288 -8.73 -1.21 11.22
N THR A 289 -8.83 -0.14 10.43
CA THR A 289 -8.39 -0.08 9.03
C THR A 289 -6.93 0.37 8.85
N GLN A 290 -6.26 -0.15 7.81
CA GLN A 290 -4.87 0.20 7.46
C GLN A 290 -4.66 1.72 7.32
N PHE A 291 -5.55 2.39 6.60
CA PHE A 291 -5.54 3.83 6.38
C PHE A 291 -5.39 4.63 7.68
N ARG A 292 -6.16 4.31 8.73
CA ARG A 292 -6.07 4.96 10.06
C ARG A 292 -4.74 4.73 10.76
N ARG A 293 -4.05 3.60 10.51
CA ARG A 293 -2.70 3.32 11.06
C ARG A 293 -1.59 4.06 10.28
N LEU A 294 -1.73 4.21 8.96
CA LEU A 294 -0.84 5.05 8.14
C LEU A 294 -0.92 6.52 8.56
N ILE A 295 -2.15 7.03 8.74
CA ILE A 295 -2.40 8.39 9.25
C ILE A 295 -1.74 8.56 10.63
N ARG A 296 -2.02 7.68 11.61
CA ARG A 296 -1.40 7.77 12.95
C ARG A 296 0.14 7.66 12.95
N ARG A 297 0.77 7.09 11.91
CA ARG A 297 2.24 7.07 11.76
C ARG A 297 2.84 8.35 11.14
N ARG A 298 2.06 9.17 10.43
CA ARG A 298 2.48 10.49 9.91
C ARG A 298 1.85 11.68 10.64
N ALA A 299 0.91 11.45 11.57
CA ALA A 299 0.25 12.48 12.37
C ALA A 299 1.17 13.25 13.35
N GLY A 300 2.47 12.96 13.39
CA GLY A 300 3.47 13.86 13.97
C GLY A 300 3.68 15.15 13.16
N ASN A 301 3.34 15.14 11.86
CA ASN A 301 3.50 16.26 10.93
C ASN A 301 2.15 16.95 10.64
N LEU A 302 1.28 17.11 11.65
CA LEU A 302 0.07 17.93 11.51
C LEU A 302 0.41 19.42 11.46
N THR A 303 1.53 19.83 12.05
CA THR A 303 2.14 21.16 11.90
C THR A 303 3.39 21.10 11.03
N ARG A 304 3.67 22.19 10.30
CA ARG A 304 4.88 22.36 9.49
C ARG A 304 5.39 23.81 9.57
N ASP A 305 6.70 23.96 9.73
CA ASP A 305 7.34 25.27 9.74
C ASP A 305 7.41 25.85 8.33
N LEU A 306 7.12 27.14 8.17
CA LEU A 306 7.19 27.83 6.89
C LEU A 306 8.60 28.38 6.66
N ALA A 307 9.46 27.61 5.99
CA ALA A 307 10.87 27.98 5.79
C ALA A 307 11.08 29.27 4.95
N TRP A 308 10.07 29.68 4.17
CA TRP A 308 10.03 30.94 3.41
C TRP A 308 9.43 32.13 4.20
N ALA A 309 8.91 31.92 5.42
CA ALA A 309 8.37 32.97 6.29
C ALA A 309 9.48 33.71 7.08
N THR A 310 10.57 34.07 6.40
CA THR A 310 11.75 34.70 6.99
C THR A 310 11.61 36.20 7.23
N ASN A 311 10.72 36.89 6.51
CA ASN A 311 10.57 38.34 6.53
C ASN A 311 9.16 38.76 7.00
N PRO A 312 8.99 39.96 7.59
CA PRO A 312 7.68 40.42 8.11
C PRO A 312 6.52 40.41 7.10
N ASP A 313 6.80 40.55 5.80
CA ASP A 313 5.78 40.47 4.76
C ASP A 313 5.44 39.02 4.34
N SER A 314 6.39 38.08 4.38
CA SER A 314 6.09 36.66 4.13
C SER A 314 5.48 35.96 5.34
N GLN A 315 5.66 36.51 6.55
CA GLN A 315 5.01 36.03 7.78
C GLN A 315 3.51 36.36 7.87
N LYS A 316 2.97 37.20 6.98
CA LYS A 316 1.54 37.57 6.98
C LYS A 316 0.67 36.44 6.42
N ARG A 317 -0.51 36.19 7.04
CA ARG A 317 -1.56 35.31 6.50
C ARG A 317 -1.94 35.69 5.06
N GLU A 318 -1.92 36.97 4.72
CA GLU A 318 -2.17 37.45 3.35
C GLU A 318 -1.20 36.83 2.32
N TYR A 319 0.09 36.68 2.68
CA TYR A 319 1.08 36.08 1.80
C TYR A 319 0.78 34.59 1.57
N ALA A 320 0.46 33.84 2.62
CA ALA A 320 0.05 32.44 2.50
C ALA A 320 -1.23 32.27 1.66
N VAL A 321 -2.25 33.10 1.89
CA VAL A 321 -3.52 33.09 1.14
C VAL A 321 -3.33 33.51 -0.34
N THR A 322 -2.32 34.33 -0.65
CA THR A 322 -2.03 34.79 -2.01
C THR A 322 -0.93 34.02 -2.74
N GLN A 323 -0.14 33.19 -2.05
CA GLN A 323 0.96 32.40 -2.65
C GLN A 323 0.85 30.89 -2.44
N LEU A 324 0.61 30.42 -1.20
CA LEU A 324 0.56 28.99 -0.86
C LEU A 324 -0.77 28.34 -1.27
N TYR A 325 -1.89 28.90 -0.80
CA TYR A 325 -3.22 28.34 -1.08
C TYR A 325 -3.54 28.21 -2.59
N PRO A 326 -3.12 29.15 -3.48
CA PRO A 326 -3.19 28.95 -4.93
C PRO A 326 -2.51 27.68 -5.41
N ARG A 327 -1.23 27.50 -5.04
CA ARG A 327 -0.39 26.37 -5.49
C ARG A 327 -0.97 25.02 -5.05
N LEU A 328 -1.60 24.95 -3.87
CA LEU A 328 -2.28 23.75 -3.39
C LEU A 328 -3.62 23.52 -4.12
N LEU A 329 -4.54 24.49 -4.08
CA LEU A 329 -5.90 24.29 -4.60
C LEU A 329 -5.93 24.14 -6.13
N TYR A 330 -5.12 24.89 -6.87
CA TYR A 330 -5.01 24.76 -8.31
C TYR A 330 -4.47 23.38 -8.73
N THR A 331 -3.45 22.89 -8.03
CA THR A 331 -2.70 21.69 -8.42
C THR A 331 -3.51 20.39 -8.23
N PHE A 332 -4.38 20.35 -7.23
CA PHE A 332 -5.16 19.15 -6.88
C PHE A 332 -6.64 19.16 -7.28
N SER A 333 -7.23 20.30 -7.65
CA SER A 333 -8.65 20.36 -8.03
C SER A 333 -8.93 19.76 -9.41
N ASP A 334 -10.05 19.06 -9.54
CA ASP A 334 -10.68 18.71 -10.82
C ASP A 334 -11.42 19.92 -11.42
N THR A 335 -12.12 20.66 -10.55
CA THR A 335 -12.90 21.85 -10.94
C THR A 335 -12.64 23.01 -9.98
N VAL A 336 -12.46 24.22 -10.53
CA VAL A 336 -12.36 25.48 -9.80
C VAL A 336 -13.61 26.30 -10.09
N VAL A 337 -14.36 26.65 -9.04
CA VAL A 337 -15.59 27.44 -9.12
C VAL A 337 -15.30 28.86 -8.62
N TYR A 338 -15.24 29.82 -9.53
CA TYR A 338 -14.96 31.22 -9.23
C TYR A 338 -16.26 32.02 -9.06
N VAL A 339 -16.54 32.53 -7.86
CA VAL A 339 -17.78 33.24 -7.52
C VAL A 339 -17.55 34.76 -7.43
N LEU A 340 -18.39 35.54 -8.14
CA LEU A 340 -18.40 37.01 -8.07
C LEU A 340 -19.83 37.56 -8.10
N LYS A 341 -20.03 38.75 -7.53
CA LYS A 341 -21.34 39.45 -7.51
C LYS A 341 -21.58 40.39 -8.69
N ASN A 342 -20.53 41.01 -9.24
CA ASN A 342 -20.64 42.04 -10.28
C ASN A 342 -19.75 41.71 -11.48
N SER A 343 -20.36 41.40 -12.62
CA SER A 343 -19.66 41.06 -13.87
C SER A 343 -18.80 42.22 -14.39
N LYS A 344 -19.18 43.48 -14.18
CA LYS A 344 -18.45 44.66 -14.67
C LYS A 344 -17.09 44.84 -14.00
N SER A 345 -16.92 44.36 -12.77
CA SER A 345 -15.63 44.34 -12.06
C SER A 345 -14.71 43.18 -12.47
N PHE A 346 -15.16 42.25 -13.33
CA PHE A 346 -14.35 41.08 -13.68
C PHE A 346 -13.09 41.48 -14.47
N GLU A 347 -13.21 42.33 -15.48
CA GLU A 347 -12.07 42.76 -16.31
C GLU A 347 -11.01 43.54 -15.51
N SER A 348 -11.44 44.47 -14.65
CA SER A 348 -10.54 45.36 -13.93
C SER A 348 -9.89 44.71 -12.71
N ALA A 349 -10.69 44.03 -11.86
CA ALA A 349 -10.23 43.54 -10.55
C ALA A 349 -9.98 42.03 -10.48
N VAL A 350 -10.65 41.22 -11.30
CA VAL A 350 -10.59 39.74 -11.18
C VAL A 350 -9.65 39.09 -12.18
N LEU A 351 -9.74 39.43 -13.47
CA LEU A 351 -9.06 38.72 -14.55
C LEU A 351 -7.54 38.70 -14.37
N GLY A 352 -6.93 39.82 -13.98
CA GLY A 352 -5.50 39.89 -13.66
C GLY A 352 -5.10 39.02 -12.47
N LYS A 353 -5.93 38.98 -11.41
CA LYS A 353 -5.69 38.11 -10.24
C LYS A 353 -5.80 36.63 -10.62
N LEU A 354 -6.84 36.24 -11.37
CA LEU A 354 -7.10 34.86 -11.80
C LEU A 354 -6.03 34.32 -12.77
N LEU A 355 -5.53 35.17 -13.69
CA LEU A 355 -4.40 34.82 -14.56
C LEU A 355 -3.10 34.68 -13.76
N LYS A 356 -2.83 35.58 -12.80
CA LYS A 356 -1.66 35.48 -11.91
C LYS A 356 -1.71 34.20 -11.05
N TRP A 357 -2.88 33.89 -10.49
CA TRP A 357 -3.17 32.69 -9.68
C TRP A 357 -2.89 31.39 -10.44
N ALA A 358 -3.34 31.30 -11.69
CA ALA A 358 -3.08 30.14 -12.54
C ALA A 358 -1.61 30.08 -13.00
N SER A 359 -1.01 31.19 -13.42
CA SER A 359 0.40 31.23 -13.87
C SER A 359 1.38 30.88 -12.75
N SER A 360 1.15 31.37 -11.52
CA SER A 360 1.97 31.02 -10.35
C SER A 360 1.83 29.57 -9.89
N SER A 361 0.90 28.81 -10.48
CA SER A 361 0.61 27.42 -10.12
C SER A 361 1.07 26.46 -11.22
N ILE A 362 0.74 26.72 -12.50
CA ILE A 362 1.23 25.91 -13.63
C ILE A 362 2.75 25.89 -13.70
N GLU A 363 3.42 27.04 -13.57
CA GLU A 363 4.88 27.10 -13.63
C GLU A 363 5.56 26.50 -12.38
N LYS A 364 4.77 26.09 -11.37
CA LYS A 364 5.19 25.48 -10.11
C LYS A 364 4.66 24.04 -9.92
N SER A 365 4.18 23.39 -10.98
CA SER A 365 3.90 21.95 -10.99
C SER A 365 4.34 21.30 -12.29
N VAL A 366 5.13 20.23 -12.21
CA VAL A 366 5.61 19.44 -13.36
C VAL A 366 4.94 18.07 -13.33
N ASN A 367 4.67 17.52 -14.52
CA ASN A 367 3.91 16.27 -14.69
C ASN A 367 2.48 16.31 -14.08
N GLN A 368 1.83 17.49 -14.00
CA GLN A 368 0.42 17.56 -13.60
C GLN A 368 -0.46 16.80 -14.62
N PRO A 369 -1.38 15.92 -14.18
CA PRO A 369 -2.08 15.01 -15.11
C PRO A 369 -3.16 15.68 -15.96
N THR A 370 -3.75 16.75 -15.44
CA THR A 370 -4.89 17.47 -16.01
C THR A 370 -4.83 18.92 -15.54
N LEU A 371 -5.14 19.88 -16.41
CA LEU A 371 -5.46 21.24 -15.97
C LEU A 371 -6.89 21.25 -15.39
N PRO A 372 -7.17 22.00 -14.31
CA PRO A 372 -8.52 22.11 -13.77
C PRO A 372 -9.51 22.70 -14.77
N HIS A 373 -10.79 22.38 -14.60
CA HIS A 373 -11.90 23.05 -15.30
C HIS A 373 -12.33 24.31 -14.55
N LEU A 374 -12.67 25.40 -15.27
CA LEU A 374 -13.12 26.66 -14.66
C LEU A 374 -14.62 26.89 -14.83
N ILE A 375 -15.34 27.11 -13.73
CA ILE A 375 -16.74 27.56 -13.73
C ILE A 375 -16.81 28.94 -13.10
N ILE A 376 -17.31 29.93 -13.84
CA ILE A 376 -17.47 31.31 -13.39
C ILE A 376 -18.94 31.51 -13.00
N VAL A 377 -19.19 31.84 -11.73
CA VAL A 377 -20.52 32.02 -11.17
C VAL A 377 -20.80 33.51 -10.91
N LEU A 378 -21.72 34.06 -11.69
CA LEU A 378 -22.28 35.41 -11.52
C LEU A 378 -23.43 35.33 -10.49
N ASN A 379 -23.10 35.53 -9.22
CA ASN A 379 -24.02 35.40 -8.10
C ASN A 379 -24.82 36.68 -7.84
N ALA A 380 -26.05 36.55 -7.34
CA ALA A 380 -26.99 37.65 -7.11
C ALA A 380 -27.22 38.55 -8.35
N THR A 381 -27.27 37.93 -9.54
CA THR A 381 -27.60 38.59 -10.80
C THR A 381 -29.04 39.12 -10.76
N GLU A 382 -29.26 40.37 -11.20
CA GLU A 382 -30.60 40.96 -11.35
C GLU A 382 -31.47 40.14 -12.32
N VAL A 383 -32.78 40.10 -12.10
CA VAL A 383 -33.69 39.28 -12.92
C VAL A 383 -33.95 39.98 -14.27
N VAL A 384 -33.19 39.59 -15.29
CA VAL A 384 -33.33 40.14 -16.65
C VAL A 384 -34.45 39.41 -17.42
N PRO A 385 -35.36 40.12 -18.13
CA PRO A 385 -36.48 39.51 -18.88
C PRO A 385 -36.10 38.58 -20.04
N GLN A 386 -34.84 38.58 -20.48
CA GLN A 386 -34.37 37.74 -21.59
C GLN A 386 -34.01 36.34 -21.07
N GLU A 387 -34.95 35.39 -21.14
CA GLU A 387 -34.79 34.02 -20.64
C GLU A 387 -33.52 33.31 -21.14
N ALA A 388 -33.11 33.59 -22.38
CA ALA A 388 -31.89 33.05 -23.01
C ALA A 388 -30.60 33.32 -22.21
N LEU A 389 -30.56 34.39 -21.41
CA LEU A 389 -29.43 34.74 -20.54
C LEU A 389 -29.21 33.75 -19.38
N TRP A 390 -30.21 32.92 -19.09
CA TRP A 390 -30.22 31.90 -18.05
C TRP A 390 -29.87 30.51 -18.60
N ASP A 391 -29.47 30.41 -19.87
CA ASP A 391 -28.78 29.25 -20.43
C ASP A 391 -27.25 29.39 -20.28
N THR A 392 -26.57 28.30 -19.93
CA THR A 392 -25.12 28.29 -19.67
C THR A 392 -24.29 28.47 -20.95
N SER A 393 -24.79 27.98 -22.09
CA SER A 393 -24.09 28.10 -23.38
C SER A 393 -24.17 29.52 -23.92
N GLN A 394 -25.32 30.18 -23.78
CA GLN A 394 -25.49 31.59 -24.17
C GLN A 394 -24.77 32.53 -23.19
N ALA A 395 -24.94 32.34 -21.87
CA ALA A 395 -24.26 33.14 -20.87
C ALA A 395 -22.73 33.11 -21.01
N THR A 396 -22.16 31.95 -21.36
CA THR A 396 -20.72 31.81 -21.66
C THR A 396 -20.32 32.58 -22.92
N LYS A 397 -21.07 32.43 -24.03
CA LYS A 397 -20.76 33.09 -25.31
C LYS A 397 -20.84 34.62 -25.26
N GLU A 398 -21.76 35.17 -24.47
CA GLU A 398 -21.85 36.61 -24.24
C GLU A 398 -20.70 37.11 -23.36
N PHE A 399 -20.49 36.50 -22.20
CA PHE A 399 -19.45 36.93 -21.26
C PHE A 399 -18.05 36.87 -21.88
N MET A 400 -17.75 35.84 -22.68
CA MET A 400 -16.49 35.74 -23.42
C MET A 400 -16.34 36.83 -24.50
N ARG A 401 -17.45 37.26 -25.12
CA ARG A 401 -17.46 38.37 -26.10
C ARG A 401 -17.18 39.70 -25.42
N ASP A 402 -17.81 39.97 -24.28
CA ASP A 402 -17.63 41.22 -23.52
C ASP A 402 -16.18 41.39 -23.07
N ILE A 403 -15.55 40.32 -22.57
CA ILE A 403 -14.15 40.34 -22.12
C ILE A 403 -13.12 40.09 -23.24
N ALA A 404 -13.53 39.88 -24.50
CA ALA A 404 -12.63 39.39 -25.56
C ALA A 404 -11.39 40.29 -25.78
N GLY A 405 -11.56 41.61 -25.68
CA GLY A 405 -10.48 42.60 -25.80
C GLY A 405 -9.73 42.94 -24.50
N ALA A 406 -10.16 42.39 -23.34
CA ALA A 406 -9.66 42.78 -22.02
C ALA A 406 -8.15 42.53 -21.78
N VAL A 407 -7.57 41.61 -22.54
CA VAL A 407 -6.14 41.27 -22.48
C VAL A 407 -5.30 42.16 -23.41
N GLN A 408 -5.90 42.78 -24.43
CA GLN A 408 -5.24 43.75 -25.31
C GLN A 408 -5.18 45.16 -24.70
N ARG A 409 -6.02 45.45 -23.68
CA ARG A 409 -6.15 46.75 -23.01
C ARG A 409 -5.15 46.98 -21.86
N ASP A 410 -4.38 45.97 -21.46
CA ASP A 410 -3.46 46.01 -20.31
C ASP A 410 -2.04 45.53 -20.73
N PRO A 411 -0.99 46.37 -20.58
CA PRO A 411 0.38 46.01 -20.96
C PRO A 411 0.96 44.78 -20.26
N GLU A 412 0.61 44.50 -19.00
CA GLU A 412 1.09 43.33 -18.28
C GLU A 412 0.46 42.04 -18.86
N ARG A 413 -0.82 42.10 -19.21
CA ARG A 413 -1.55 40.99 -19.86
C ARG A 413 -1.08 40.78 -21.30
N GLY A 414 -0.71 41.86 -22.00
CA GLY A 414 -0.09 41.82 -23.32
C GLY A 414 1.25 41.06 -23.33
N ARG A 415 2.07 41.19 -22.28
CA ARG A 415 3.31 40.38 -22.14
C ARG A 415 3.02 38.88 -22.06
N LEU A 416 2.04 38.49 -21.25
CA LEU A 416 1.63 37.07 -21.12
C LEU A 416 1.17 36.48 -22.46
N LEU A 417 0.42 37.24 -23.29
CA LEU A 417 0.06 36.80 -24.65
C LEU A 417 1.28 36.47 -25.52
N VAL A 418 2.32 37.32 -25.49
CA VAL A 418 3.54 37.12 -26.28
C VAL A 418 4.28 35.87 -25.81
N THR A 419 4.51 35.74 -24.50
CA THR A 419 5.19 34.56 -23.91
C THR A 419 4.46 33.26 -24.22
N TRP A 420 3.13 33.20 -24.07
CA TRP A 420 2.36 31.99 -24.35
C TRP A 420 2.21 31.70 -25.85
N SER A 421 2.09 32.73 -26.71
CA SER A 421 2.06 32.53 -28.16
C SER A 421 3.37 31.94 -28.70
N GLN A 422 4.51 32.37 -28.13
CA GLN A 422 5.82 31.80 -28.42
C GLN A 422 5.92 30.34 -27.94
N ARG A 423 5.51 30.04 -26.69
CA ARG A 423 5.56 28.68 -26.12
C ARG A 423 4.67 27.66 -26.84
N LYS A 424 3.54 28.08 -27.41
CA LYS A 424 2.56 27.20 -28.09
C LYS A 424 2.72 27.14 -29.62
N SER A 425 3.65 27.90 -30.21
CA SER A 425 3.79 28.07 -31.68
C SER A 425 2.49 28.47 -32.39
N ARG A 426 1.59 29.15 -31.68
CA ARG A 426 0.27 29.59 -32.15
C ARG A 426 -0.02 30.97 -31.60
N ARG A 427 -0.52 31.87 -32.44
CA ARG A 427 -0.98 33.20 -32.04
C ARG A 427 -2.23 33.09 -31.16
N ILE A 428 -2.23 33.76 -30.02
CA ILE A 428 -3.36 33.90 -29.11
C ILE A 428 -3.94 35.31 -29.32
N GLU A 429 -5.20 35.43 -29.74
CA GLU A 429 -5.77 36.72 -30.18
C GLU A 429 -6.76 37.34 -29.17
N ASN A 430 -7.34 36.53 -28.28
CA ASN A 430 -8.38 36.98 -27.35
C ASN A 430 -8.28 36.31 -25.96
N THR A 431 -9.07 36.83 -25.01
CA THR A 431 -9.11 36.38 -23.60
C THR A 431 -9.55 34.92 -23.43
N GLU A 432 -10.44 34.39 -24.28
CA GLU A 432 -10.92 33.00 -24.18
C GLU A 432 -9.82 32.00 -24.56
N GLU A 433 -9.03 32.30 -25.60
CA GLU A 433 -7.85 31.49 -25.95
C GLU A 433 -6.75 31.54 -24.89
N LEU A 434 -6.56 32.68 -24.22
CA LEU A 434 -5.63 32.77 -23.10
C LEU A 434 -6.10 31.94 -21.90
N LEU A 435 -7.39 31.98 -21.53
CA LEU A 435 -7.93 31.15 -20.45
C LEU A 435 -7.78 29.64 -20.76
N LYS A 436 -7.91 29.22 -22.02
CA LYS A 436 -7.66 27.84 -22.48
C LYS A 436 -6.18 27.42 -22.47
N CYS A 437 -5.25 28.33 -22.20
CA CYS A 437 -3.86 27.97 -21.88
C CYS A 437 -3.69 27.59 -20.40
N PHE A 438 -4.64 27.97 -19.53
CA PHE A 438 -4.61 27.69 -18.10
C PHE A 438 -5.64 26.64 -17.66
N TYR A 439 -6.82 26.58 -18.26
CA TYR A 439 -7.91 25.69 -17.81
C TYR A 439 -8.41 24.78 -18.94
N SER A 440 -8.78 23.53 -18.61
CA SER A 440 -9.24 22.54 -19.59
C SER A 440 -10.54 22.94 -20.28
N THR A 441 -11.46 23.59 -19.56
CA THR A 441 -12.63 24.29 -20.11
C THR A 441 -12.92 25.56 -19.31
N THR A 442 -13.78 26.43 -19.84
CA THR A 442 -14.36 27.53 -19.08
C THR A 442 -15.86 27.64 -19.37
N THR A 443 -16.68 27.84 -18.34
CA THR A 443 -18.15 27.94 -18.44
C THR A 443 -18.68 29.01 -17.49
N VAL A 444 -19.76 29.70 -17.85
CA VAL A 444 -20.37 30.79 -17.08
C VAL A 444 -21.80 30.42 -16.69
N ILE A 445 -22.16 30.66 -15.43
CA ILE A 445 -23.49 30.38 -14.86
C ILE A 445 -23.97 31.62 -14.08
N ARG A 446 -25.26 31.98 -14.19
CA ARG A 446 -25.86 33.13 -13.51
C ARG A 446 -26.81 32.62 -12.42
N ILE A 447 -26.58 33.01 -11.16
CA ILE A 447 -27.50 32.75 -10.04
C ILE A 447 -28.29 34.04 -9.77
N PRO A 448 -29.63 34.01 -9.68
CA PRO A 448 -30.44 35.21 -9.46
C PRO A 448 -30.29 35.77 -8.03
N ALA A 449 -30.66 37.03 -7.86
CA ALA A 449 -30.90 37.63 -6.54
C ALA A 449 -32.11 37.00 -5.82
N LYS A 450 -32.29 37.33 -4.52
CA LYS A 450 -33.45 36.87 -3.72
C LYS A 450 -34.77 37.26 -4.38
N GLY A 451 -35.76 36.36 -4.34
CA GLY A 451 -37.15 36.62 -4.78
C GLY A 451 -37.71 35.58 -5.74
N ARG A 452 -36.87 34.92 -6.56
CA ARG A 452 -37.25 33.83 -7.46
C ARG A 452 -36.52 32.53 -7.12
N TYR A 453 -37.09 31.77 -6.20
CA TYR A 453 -36.48 30.55 -5.66
C TYR A 453 -36.50 29.39 -6.64
N MET A 454 -37.49 29.26 -7.53
CA MET A 454 -37.50 28.19 -8.56
C MET A 454 -36.44 28.44 -9.64
N LEU A 455 -36.25 29.71 -10.05
CA LEU A 455 -35.13 30.07 -10.92
C LEU A 455 -33.78 29.81 -10.25
N LEU A 456 -33.64 30.14 -8.95
CA LEU A 456 -32.43 29.86 -8.17
C LEU A 456 -32.15 28.34 -8.09
N GLU A 457 -33.15 27.53 -7.75
CA GLU A 457 -33.07 26.07 -7.68
C GLU A 457 -32.66 25.47 -9.04
N SER A 458 -33.21 25.98 -10.15
CA SER A 458 -32.83 25.57 -11.51
C SER A 458 -31.35 25.88 -11.80
N GLN A 459 -30.88 27.09 -11.48
CA GLN A 459 -29.50 27.50 -11.77
C GLN A 459 -28.47 26.79 -10.87
N VAL A 460 -28.79 26.53 -9.60
CA VAL A 460 -27.95 25.71 -8.72
C VAL A 460 -27.89 24.25 -9.20
N THR A 461 -28.99 23.72 -9.75
CA THR A 461 -28.98 22.40 -10.39
C THR A 461 -28.05 22.38 -11.62
N LYS A 462 -28.16 23.38 -12.53
CA LYS A 462 -27.24 23.54 -13.67
C LYS A 462 -25.77 23.67 -13.24
N LEU A 463 -25.49 24.32 -12.11
CA LEU A 463 -24.14 24.41 -11.52
C LEU A 463 -23.62 23.03 -11.10
N ARG A 464 -24.42 22.25 -10.37
CA ARG A 464 -24.04 20.88 -9.98
C ARG A 464 -23.82 19.98 -11.20
N ASP A 465 -24.73 20.02 -12.17
CA ASP A 465 -24.62 19.23 -13.41
C ASP A 465 -23.39 19.62 -14.25
N GLN A 466 -22.91 20.87 -14.14
CA GLN A 466 -21.68 21.32 -14.79
C GLN A 466 -20.43 20.89 -14.03
N ILE A 467 -20.45 20.92 -12.69
CA ILE A 467 -19.36 20.41 -11.85
C ILE A 467 -19.16 18.90 -12.09
N LEU A 468 -20.24 18.10 -12.05
CA LEU A 468 -20.19 16.65 -12.26
C LEU A 468 -19.60 16.29 -13.63
N ARG A 469 -19.99 17.00 -14.70
CA ARG A 469 -19.42 16.81 -16.05
C ARG A 469 -17.95 17.20 -16.15
N CYS A 470 -17.49 18.20 -15.40
CA CYS A 470 -16.08 18.59 -15.34
C CYS A 470 -15.24 17.58 -14.55
N CYS A 471 -15.75 17.09 -13.41
CA CYS A 471 -15.13 16.00 -12.65
C CYS A 471 -15.00 14.72 -13.49
N GLN A 472 -16.07 14.30 -14.18
CA GLN A 472 -16.04 13.13 -15.07
C GLN A 472 -14.99 13.26 -16.19
N ALA A 473 -14.90 14.42 -16.85
CA ALA A 473 -13.88 14.67 -17.89
C ALA A 473 -12.44 14.66 -17.34
N SER A 474 -12.23 15.21 -16.13
CA SER A 474 -10.95 15.13 -15.42
C SER A 474 -10.59 13.69 -15.06
N LEU A 475 -11.54 12.92 -14.49
CA LEU A 475 -11.39 11.51 -14.14
C LEU A 475 -10.99 10.65 -15.36
N GLU A 476 -11.70 10.80 -16.48
CA GLU A 476 -11.40 10.10 -17.73
C GLU A 476 -10.01 10.44 -18.26
N THR A 477 -9.60 11.71 -18.17
CA THR A 477 -8.28 12.16 -18.65
C THR A 477 -7.16 11.67 -17.73
N LYS A 478 -7.34 11.74 -16.40
CA LYS A 478 -6.45 11.16 -15.38
C LYS A 478 -6.27 9.65 -15.57
N ASN A 479 -7.33 8.92 -15.92
CA ASN A 479 -7.25 7.50 -16.28
C ASN A 479 -6.47 7.28 -17.59
N GLN A 480 -6.75 8.05 -18.65
CA GLN A 480 -6.02 7.94 -19.93
C GLN A 480 -4.52 8.18 -19.80
N VAL A 481 -4.08 9.15 -18.97
CA VAL A 481 -2.64 9.40 -18.72
C VAL A 481 -2.04 8.53 -17.61
N ARG A 482 -2.81 7.57 -17.06
CA ARG A 482 -2.44 6.71 -15.92
C ARG A 482 -1.94 7.47 -14.70
N MET A 483 -2.64 8.54 -14.32
CA MET A 483 -2.38 9.31 -13.11
C MET A 483 -3.63 9.41 -12.22
N LEU A 484 -4.53 8.44 -12.35
CA LEU A 484 -5.69 8.28 -11.48
C LEU A 484 -5.22 7.91 -10.07
N ALA A 485 -5.49 8.77 -9.10
CA ALA A 485 -5.07 8.58 -7.72
C ALA A 485 -6.22 8.02 -6.87
N THR A 486 -5.99 6.89 -6.21
CA THR A 486 -6.89 6.38 -5.17
C THR A 486 -6.89 7.32 -3.96
N ALA A 487 -7.90 7.24 -3.09
CA ALA A 487 -7.97 7.97 -1.83
C ALA A 487 -6.67 7.91 -0.99
N GLU A 488 -6.00 6.76 -0.96
CA GLU A 488 -4.72 6.59 -0.26
C GLU A 488 -3.56 7.28 -0.99
N LYS A 489 -3.45 7.11 -2.32
CA LYS A 489 -2.41 7.76 -3.14
C LYS A 489 -2.55 9.29 -3.14
N LEU A 490 -3.78 9.81 -3.23
CA LEU A 490 -4.06 11.24 -3.21
C LEU A 490 -3.76 11.87 -1.84
N GLN A 491 -4.06 11.20 -0.71
CA GLN A 491 -3.59 11.65 0.61
C GLN A 491 -2.05 11.73 0.66
N LEU A 492 -1.33 10.75 0.12
CA LEU A 492 0.13 10.77 0.11
C LEU A 492 0.70 11.92 -0.73
N TYR A 493 0.11 12.21 -1.91
CA TYR A 493 0.50 13.37 -2.72
C TYR A 493 0.18 14.70 -2.02
N LEU A 494 -0.97 14.82 -1.35
CA LEU A 494 -1.33 16.00 -0.56
C LEU A 494 -0.31 16.25 0.56
N GLN A 495 0.08 15.21 1.31
CA GLN A 495 1.12 15.34 2.34
C GLN A 495 2.48 15.74 1.75
N SER A 496 2.92 15.10 0.66
CA SER A 496 4.16 15.51 -0.04
C SER A 496 4.11 16.96 -0.54
N ALA A 497 2.95 17.45 -0.99
CA ALA A 497 2.79 18.83 -1.43
C ALA A 497 2.76 19.83 -0.27
N PHE A 498 2.14 19.46 0.87
CA PHE A 498 2.21 20.26 2.10
C PHE A 498 3.66 20.33 2.61
N ASP A 499 4.40 19.22 2.59
CA ASP A 499 5.83 19.18 2.95
C ASP A 499 6.65 20.08 1.99
N HIS A 500 6.46 19.93 0.67
CA HIS A 500 7.18 20.70 -0.36
C HIS A 500 6.90 22.20 -0.27
N PHE A 501 5.64 22.62 -0.33
CA PHE A 501 5.29 24.05 -0.37
C PHE A 501 5.40 24.77 1.00
N SER A 502 5.60 24.05 2.11
CA SER A 502 6.03 24.67 3.37
C SER A 502 7.53 25.01 3.37
N GLN A 503 8.34 24.24 2.63
CA GLN A 503 9.78 24.47 2.48
C GLN A 503 10.09 25.50 1.38
N ASP A 504 9.48 25.37 0.21
CA ASP A 504 9.77 26.22 -0.95
C ASP A 504 8.54 26.46 -1.85
N LEU A 505 8.37 27.71 -2.30
CA LEU A 505 7.31 28.15 -3.21
C LEU A 505 7.78 28.33 -4.65
N ASP A 506 9.08 28.19 -4.92
CA ASP A 506 9.70 28.48 -6.22
C ASP A 506 10.16 27.24 -7.02
N THR A 507 10.60 26.14 -6.39
CA THR A 507 10.77 24.87 -7.12
C THR A 507 9.41 24.22 -7.43
N PRO A 508 9.23 23.62 -8.63
CA PRO A 508 7.98 22.99 -8.99
C PRO A 508 7.79 21.64 -8.30
N PHE A 509 6.56 21.35 -7.91
CA PHE A 509 6.14 20.04 -7.42
C PHE A 509 6.08 19.02 -8.57
N ASP A 510 6.78 17.89 -8.48
CA ASP A 510 6.78 16.83 -9.50
C ASP A 510 6.05 15.58 -8.98
N PHE A 511 4.85 15.35 -9.51
CA PHE A 511 3.99 14.23 -9.14
C PHE A 511 4.65 12.85 -9.31
N ILE A 512 5.50 12.67 -10.33
CA ILE A 512 6.10 11.35 -10.61
C ILE A 512 7.29 11.10 -9.69
N LYS A 513 8.08 12.14 -9.40
CA LYS A 513 9.14 12.10 -8.38
C LYS A 513 8.59 11.72 -7.00
N GLU A 514 7.47 12.31 -6.58
CA GLU A 514 6.86 11.95 -5.29
C GLU A 514 6.26 10.54 -5.28
N ALA A 515 5.65 10.10 -6.38
CA ALA A 515 5.19 8.71 -6.51
C ALA A 515 6.32 7.69 -6.38
N ILE A 516 7.53 8.02 -6.85
CA ILE A 516 8.72 7.16 -6.73
C ILE A 516 9.35 7.26 -5.33
N LYS A 517 9.18 8.36 -4.57
CA LYS A 517 9.48 8.36 -3.13
C LYS A 517 8.55 7.43 -2.34
N ILE A 518 7.30 7.29 -2.78
CA ILE A 518 6.30 6.41 -2.17
C ILE A 518 6.56 4.94 -2.54
N ASN A 519 6.75 4.66 -3.83
CA ASN A 519 7.06 3.35 -4.39
C ASN A 519 8.46 3.39 -5.08
N PRO A 520 9.56 3.32 -4.31
CA PRO A 520 10.90 3.37 -4.87
C PRO A 520 11.19 2.15 -5.74
N LEU A 521 11.83 2.38 -6.89
CA LEU A 521 12.20 1.31 -7.82
C LEU A 521 13.24 0.39 -7.17
N PRO A 522 13.02 -0.94 -7.13
CA PRO A 522 14.05 -1.91 -6.76
C PRO A 522 15.33 -1.73 -7.60
N ARG A 523 16.48 -1.73 -6.91
CA ARG A 523 17.82 -1.45 -7.48
C ARG A 523 18.41 -2.63 -8.27
N ASP A 524 17.76 -3.79 -8.23
CA ASP A 524 18.20 -5.05 -8.81
C ASP A 524 17.69 -5.28 -10.24
N PHE A 525 16.79 -4.43 -10.77
CA PHE A 525 16.22 -4.59 -12.11
C PHE A 525 17.29 -4.67 -13.22
N ALA A 526 18.34 -3.86 -13.13
CA ALA A 526 19.48 -3.91 -14.06
C ALA A 526 20.17 -5.29 -14.02
N GLY A 527 20.64 -5.71 -12.84
CA GLY A 527 21.28 -7.02 -12.65
C GLY A 527 20.37 -8.21 -13.00
N ASN A 528 19.05 -8.09 -12.83
CA ASN A 528 18.10 -9.11 -13.26
C ASN A 528 17.96 -9.21 -14.80
N ILE A 529 18.09 -8.10 -15.52
CA ILE A 529 18.25 -8.10 -16.99
C ILE A 529 19.59 -8.75 -17.37
N VAL A 530 20.69 -8.41 -16.69
CA VAL A 530 22.03 -8.98 -16.93
C VAL A 530 22.04 -10.50 -16.76
N LYS A 531 21.48 -11.02 -15.66
CA LYS A 531 21.35 -12.47 -15.41
C LYS A 531 20.60 -13.19 -16.54
N LEU A 532 19.49 -12.63 -17.01
CA LEU A 532 18.75 -13.21 -18.13
C LEU A 532 19.54 -13.13 -19.44
N ALA A 533 20.26 -12.03 -19.69
CA ALA A 533 21.14 -11.87 -20.86
C ALA A 533 22.31 -12.87 -20.86
N ILE A 534 22.92 -13.14 -19.70
CA ILE A 534 23.96 -14.16 -19.53
C ILE A 534 23.38 -15.55 -19.78
N ALA A 535 22.23 -15.90 -19.20
CA ALA A 535 21.56 -17.17 -19.46
C ALA A 535 21.22 -17.37 -20.95
N ILE A 536 20.86 -16.29 -21.67
CA ILE A 536 20.65 -16.33 -23.14
C ILE A 536 21.96 -16.56 -23.90
N LYS A 537 23.05 -15.91 -23.50
CA LYS A 537 24.39 -16.09 -24.10
C LYS A 537 24.90 -17.51 -23.92
N ASP A 538 24.65 -18.13 -22.77
CA ASP A 538 25.23 -19.42 -22.39
C ASP A 538 24.33 -20.63 -22.74
N HIS A 539 23.01 -20.45 -22.90
CA HIS A 539 22.05 -21.55 -23.13
C HIS A 539 21.05 -21.34 -24.30
N GLY A 540 21.02 -20.16 -24.94
CA GLY A 540 20.09 -19.87 -26.03
C GLY A 540 20.53 -20.35 -27.43
N HIS A 541 19.63 -20.30 -28.40
CA HIS A 541 19.89 -20.65 -29.81
C HIS A 541 20.61 -19.51 -30.60
N PHE A 542 21.75 -19.06 -30.07
CA PHE A 542 22.56 -17.97 -30.60
C PHE A 542 23.99 -18.44 -30.89
N ASN A 543 24.57 -17.98 -32.00
CA ASN A 543 25.95 -18.33 -32.34
C ASN A 543 26.92 -17.38 -31.64
N LEU A 544 27.79 -17.94 -30.78
CA LEU A 544 28.85 -17.22 -30.08
C LEU A 544 29.70 -16.40 -31.08
N GLY A 545 29.67 -15.08 -30.93
CA GLY A 545 30.44 -14.12 -31.73
C GLY A 545 29.65 -13.30 -32.75
N ALA A 546 28.41 -13.65 -33.12
CA ALA A 546 27.67 -12.95 -34.18
C ALA A 546 26.42 -12.18 -33.71
N ASP A 547 25.80 -12.58 -32.60
CA ASP A 547 24.37 -12.33 -32.34
C ASP A 547 24.05 -11.25 -31.26
N ILE A 548 24.98 -10.36 -30.88
CA ILE A 548 24.72 -9.39 -29.79
C ILE A 548 23.47 -8.51 -30.05
N PRO A 549 23.29 -7.90 -31.23
CA PRO A 549 22.09 -7.11 -31.52
C PRO A 549 20.82 -7.96 -31.48
N ARG A 550 20.92 -9.27 -31.74
CA ARG A 550 19.82 -10.24 -31.74
C ARG A 550 19.40 -10.63 -30.32
N ILE A 551 20.35 -10.82 -29.41
CA ILE A 551 20.07 -11.05 -27.97
C ILE A 551 19.32 -9.84 -27.38
N PHE A 552 19.82 -8.62 -27.60
CA PHE A 552 19.15 -7.42 -27.11
C PHE A 552 17.86 -7.08 -27.87
N ASN A 553 17.70 -7.53 -29.13
CA ASN A 553 16.43 -7.46 -29.85
C ASN A 553 15.34 -8.30 -29.17
N GLU A 554 15.58 -9.58 -28.90
CA GLU A 554 14.59 -10.42 -28.22
C GLU A 554 14.37 -9.99 -26.77
N LEU A 555 15.42 -9.59 -26.03
CA LEU A 555 15.28 -9.00 -24.69
C LEU A 555 14.44 -7.73 -24.71
N SER A 556 14.55 -6.86 -25.72
CA SER A 556 13.76 -5.62 -25.80
C SER A 556 12.25 -5.87 -25.75
N TYR A 557 11.79 -7.05 -26.18
CA TYR A 557 10.39 -7.43 -26.20
C TYR A 557 9.90 -7.84 -24.80
N HIS A 558 10.67 -8.70 -24.12
CA HIS A 558 10.35 -9.14 -22.76
C HIS A 558 10.57 -8.05 -21.72
N VAL A 559 11.65 -7.26 -21.82
CA VAL A 559 11.94 -6.13 -20.92
C VAL A 559 10.90 -5.02 -21.07
N ALA A 560 10.48 -4.67 -22.30
CA ALA A 560 9.34 -3.76 -22.51
C ALA A 560 8.05 -4.29 -21.85
N SER A 561 7.79 -5.59 -21.96
CA SER A 561 6.65 -6.24 -21.32
C SER A 561 6.74 -6.24 -19.79
N CYS A 562 7.94 -6.38 -19.21
CA CYS A 562 8.19 -6.24 -17.78
C CYS A 562 7.93 -4.80 -17.31
N ILE A 563 8.42 -3.79 -18.04
CA ILE A 563 8.24 -2.36 -17.71
C ILE A 563 6.76 -1.97 -17.74
N VAL A 564 6.00 -2.37 -18.76
CA VAL A 564 4.56 -2.07 -18.82
C VAL A 564 3.82 -2.77 -17.68
N LEU A 565 4.10 -4.04 -17.41
CA LEU A 565 3.49 -4.79 -16.29
C LEU A 565 3.80 -4.15 -14.93
N ASP A 566 5.06 -3.78 -14.68
CA ASP A 566 5.51 -3.14 -13.44
C ASP A 566 4.84 -1.78 -13.23
N SER A 567 4.78 -0.93 -14.28
CA SER A 567 4.12 0.37 -14.21
C SER A 567 2.65 0.27 -13.77
N ILE A 568 1.95 -0.81 -14.13
CA ILE A 568 0.54 -1.06 -13.81
C ILE A 568 0.41 -1.69 -12.42
N ARG A 569 1.25 -2.69 -12.07
CA ARG A 569 1.25 -3.35 -10.75
C ARG A 569 1.57 -2.39 -9.61
N GLN A 570 2.60 -1.57 -9.76
CA GLN A 570 2.96 -0.51 -8.81
C GLN A 570 2.01 0.70 -8.94
N GLY A 571 1.29 0.81 -10.07
CA GLY A 571 0.44 1.94 -10.43
C GLY A 571 1.21 3.26 -10.40
N LEU A 572 2.34 3.29 -11.13
CA LEU A 572 3.19 4.48 -11.28
C LEU A 572 2.49 5.51 -12.17
N PRO A 573 2.54 6.81 -11.83
CA PRO A 573 1.87 7.84 -12.61
C PRO A 573 2.54 8.10 -13.96
N GLY A 574 1.75 8.08 -15.03
CA GLY A 574 2.17 8.49 -16.37
C GLY A 574 2.17 7.35 -17.39
N THR A 575 2.36 7.69 -18.67
CA THR A 575 2.46 6.66 -19.71
C THR A 575 3.72 5.81 -19.53
N PRO A 576 3.70 4.50 -19.83
CA PRO A 576 4.90 3.66 -19.81
C PRO A 576 6.07 4.19 -20.66
N ALA A 577 5.80 4.92 -21.75
CA ALA A 577 6.83 5.55 -22.56
C ALA A 577 7.50 6.76 -21.86
N THR A 578 6.73 7.55 -21.09
CA THR A 578 7.27 8.63 -20.23
C THR A 578 8.09 8.03 -19.08
N LEU A 579 7.52 7.03 -18.39
CA LEU A 579 8.18 6.33 -17.29
C LEU A 579 9.49 5.67 -17.74
N PHE A 580 9.51 5.07 -18.93
CA PHE A 580 10.73 4.51 -19.52
C PHE A 580 11.83 5.54 -19.64
N ARG A 581 11.57 6.64 -20.37
CA ARG A 581 12.57 7.71 -20.62
C ARG A 581 13.14 8.29 -19.34
N ASN A 582 12.28 8.52 -18.34
CA ASN A 582 12.66 9.21 -17.11
C ASN A 582 13.34 8.30 -16.08
N TYR A 583 13.03 6.99 -16.03
CA TYR A 583 13.43 6.14 -14.89
C TYR A 583 13.91 4.72 -15.21
N TYR A 584 13.46 4.07 -16.29
CA TYR A 584 13.94 2.73 -16.66
C TYR A 584 15.08 2.77 -17.70
N SER A 585 15.24 3.89 -18.41
CA SER A 585 16.32 4.14 -19.36
C SER A 585 17.72 3.93 -18.76
N VAL A 586 17.95 4.46 -17.55
CA VAL A 586 19.23 4.31 -16.83
C VAL A 586 19.47 2.86 -16.37
N PRO A 587 18.57 2.18 -15.62
CA PRO A 587 18.72 0.76 -15.30
C PRO A 587 18.87 -0.17 -16.51
N CYS A 588 18.22 0.15 -17.65
CA CYS A 588 18.48 -0.57 -18.88
C CYS A 588 19.92 -0.33 -19.36
N PHE A 589 20.35 0.92 -19.52
CA PHE A 589 21.72 1.25 -19.94
C PHE A 589 22.79 0.63 -19.02
N GLU A 590 22.57 0.67 -17.70
CA GLU A 590 23.41 0.01 -16.69
C GLU A 590 23.53 -1.50 -16.98
N ALA A 591 22.41 -2.20 -17.25
CA ALA A 591 22.43 -3.62 -17.60
C ALA A 591 23.18 -3.93 -18.91
N LEU A 592 23.09 -3.06 -19.93
CA LEU A 592 23.86 -3.22 -21.17
C LEU A 592 25.36 -2.99 -20.93
N ASN A 593 25.72 -2.04 -20.06
CA ASN A 593 27.10 -1.75 -19.70
C ASN A 593 27.71 -2.86 -18.81
N GLU A 594 26.98 -3.39 -17.84
CA GLU A 594 27.41 -4.53 -17.01
C GLU A 594 27.55 -5.82 -17.85
N PHE A 595 26.65 -6.05 -18.82
CA PHE A 595 26.76 -7.18 -19.75
C PHE A 595 28.00 -7.10 -20.64
N LYS A 596 28.50 -5.90 -20.99
CA LYS A 596 29.73 -5.70 -21.77
C LYS A 596 30.95 -6.37 -21.10
N GLU A 597 31.06 -6.28 -19.78
CA GLU A 597 32.16 -6.88 -18.99
C GLU A 597 32.15 -8.42 -19.03
N HIS A 598 30.98 -9.00 -19.33
CA HIS A 598 30.74 -10.44 -19.44
C HIS A 598 30.88 -10.97 -20.88
N TRP A 599 31.22 -10.11 -21.84
CA TRP A 599 31.38 -10.47 -23.25
C TRP A 599 32.81 -10.97 -23.57
N PRO A 600 32.98 -12.07 -24.35
CA PRO A 600 34.30 -12.59 -24.71
C PRO A 600 35.04 -11.68 -25.71
N CYS A 601 36.37 -11.66 -25.59
CA CYS A 601 37.27 -10.93 -26.46
C CYS A 601 37.28 -11.53 -27.88
N GLY A 602 36.99 -10.72 -28.90
CA GLY A 602 36.94 -11.11 -30.32
C GLY A 602 38.29 -11.43 -30.96
N PHE A 603 39.41 -11.31 -30.22
CA PHE A 603 40.75 -11.58 -30.75
C PHE A 603 40.89 -13.05 -31.20
N ASN A 604 41.25 -13.23 -32.46
CA ASN A 604 41.43 -14.53 -33.10
C ASN A 604 42.71 -14.50 -33.95
N ASN A 605 43.56 -15.51 -33.82
CA ASN A 605 44.75 -15.66 -34.65
C ASN A 605 45.11 -17.14 -34.90
N LYS A 606 46.20 -17.39 -35.63
CA LYS A 606 46.69 -18.75 -35.97
C LYS A 606 47.05 -19.62 -34.74
N SER A 607 47.14 -19.04 -33.55
CA SER A 607 47.40 -19.73 -32.27
C SER A 607 46.13 -20.04 -31.47
N GLY A 608 44.98 -19.45 -31.82
CA GLY A 608 43.69 -19.68 -31.18
C GLY A 608 42.78 -18.44 -31.11
N ILE A 609 41.61 -18.62 -30.49
CA ILE A 609 40.65 -17.57 -30.14
C ILE A 609 40.83 -17.21 -28.66
N CYS A 610 40.66 -15.94 -28.31
CA CYS A 610 40.72 -15.48 -26.92
C CYS A 610 39.49 -15.94 -26.12
N ALA A 611 39.71 -16.45 -24.90
CA ALA A 611 38.66 -16.88 -23.98
C ALA A 611 38.47 -15.91 -22.79
N LEU A 612 39.21 -14.80 -22.76
CA LEU A 612 39.07 -13.77 -21.71
C LEU A 612 37.92 -12.81 -22.04
N THR A 613 37.28 -12.29 -21.00
CA THR A 613 36.43 -11.08 -21.06
C THR A 613 37.24 -9.84 -20.68
N GLU A 614 36.63 -8.65 -20.76
CA GLU A 614 37.31 -7.36 -20.53
C GLU A 614 38.06 -7.26 -19.17
N PRO A 615 37.48 -7.64 -18.01
CA PRO A 615 38.22 -7.68 -16.74
C PRO A 615 39.45 -8.60 -16.75
N GLY A 616 39.43 -9.68 -17.53
CA GLY A 616 40.58 -10.61 -17.64
C GLY A 616 41.84 -9.94 -18.20
N HIS A 617 41.66 -8.96 -19.09
CA HIS A 617 42.76 -8.21 -19.70
C HIS A 617 43.43 -7.21 -18.74
N ALA A 618 42.75 -6.79 -17.66
CA ALA A 618 43.32 -5.90 -16.63
C ALA A 618 44.57 -6.52 -15.94
N SER A 619 44.73 -7.84 -16.01
CA SER A 619 45.90 -8.56 -15.49
C SER A 619 47.19 -8.38 -16.31
N GLY A 620 47.13 -7.70 -17.47
CA GLY A 620 48.30 -7.44 -18.33
C GLY A 620 48.85 -8.65 -19.10
N LYS A 621 48.22 -9.83 -18.98
CA LYS A 621 48.71 -11.11 -19.55
C LYS A 621 48.49 -11.27 -21.06
N GLY A 622 47.85 -10.30 -21.72
CA GLY A 622 47.47 -10.38 -23.13
C GLY A 622 46.25 -11.26 -23.37
N HIS A 623 46.13 -11.80 -24.57
CA HIS A 623 45.07 -12.71 -24.99
C HIS A 623 45.42 -14.16 -24.63
N GLN A 624 44.49 -14.90 -24.02
CA GLN A 624 44.68 -16.29 -23.60
C GLN A 624 43.61 -17.21 -24.20
N SER A 625 43.98 -18.44 -24.55
CA SER A 625 43.04 -19.50 -24.96
C SER A 625 42.22 -20.04 -23.77
N SER A 626 41.19 -20.84 -24.06
CA SER A 626 40.43 -21.60 -23.05
C SER A 626 41.28 -22.58 -22.24
N SER A 627 42.45 -22.97 -22.75
CA SER A 627 43.48 -23.76 -22.06
C SER A 627 44.51 -22.90 -21.30
N GLY A 628 44.27 -21.59 -21.15
CA GLY A 628 45.12 -20.65 -20.41
C GLY A 628 46.41 -20.24 -21.12
N LYS A 629 46.72 -20.79 -22.30
CA LYS A 629 47.93 -20.45 -23.07
C LYS A 629 47.82 -19.03 -23.62
N ILE A 630 48.85 -18.21 -23.43
CA ILE A 630 48.93 -16.88 -24.06
C ILE A 630 49.07 -17.08 -25.58
N ILE A 631 48.16 -16.47 -26.35
CA ILE A 631 48.07 -16.56 -27.81
C ILE A 631 48.44 -15.25 -28.53
N GLY A 632 48.50 -14.12 -27.81
CA GLY A 632 48.94 -12.82 -28.33
C GLY A 632 49.03 -11.76 -27.24
N SER A 633 49.75 -10.67 -27.51
CA SER A 633 49.79 -9.48 -26.64
C SER A 633 48.79 -8.43 -27.12
N GLY A 634 48.12 -7.75 -26.18
CA GLY A 634 47.10 -6.74 -26.47
C GLY A 634 46.12 -6.55 -25.29
N GLY A 635 45.37 -5.45 -25.35
CA GLY A 635 44.21 -5.22 -24.49
C GLY A 635 42.97 -5.96 -25.01
N TYR A 636 41.83 -5.78 -24.33
CA TYR A 636 40.55 -6.31 -24.78
C TYR A 636 40.19 -5.80 -26.19
N GLN A 637 39.62 -6.68 -27.02
CA GLN A 637 39.12 -6.38 -28.36
C GLN A 637 37.70 -6.92 -28.48
N SER A 638 36.78 -6.12 -29.01
CA SER A 638 35.38 -6.51 -29.20
C SER A 638 34.73 -5.61 -30.25
N ASP A 639 33.85 -6.20 -31.07
CA ASP A 639 33.02 -5.49 -32.05
C ASP A 639 31.80 -4.80 -31.39
N PHE A 640 31.65 -4.95 -30.07
CA PHE A 640 30.56 -4.37 -29.29
C PHE A 640 30.71 -2.85 -29.10
N ASN A 641 30.09 -2.08 -29.99
CA ASN A 641 29.89 -0.65 -29.79
C ASN A 641 28.70 -0.41 -28.84
N LEU A 642 29.00 0.03 -27.61
CA LEU A 642 28.01 0.32 -26.57
C LEU A 642 27.04 1.43 -26.97
N GLU A 643 27.54 2.54 -27.55
CA GLU A 643 26.72 3.71 -27.91
C GLU A 643 25.66 3.33 -28.95
N ASN A 644 26.07 2.73 -30.07
CA ASN A 644 25.17 2.29 -31.14
C ASN A 644 24.16 1.26 -30.64
N THR A 645 24.63 0.25 -29.87
CA THR A 645 23.76 -0.81 -29.35
C THR A 645 22.75 -0.24 -28.34
N SER A 646 23.16 0.73 -27.52
CA SER A 646 22.26 1.40 -26.56
C SER A 646 21.16 2.20 -27.27
N SER A 647 21.48 2.91 -28.37
CA SER A 647 20.47 3.67 -29.12
C SER A 647 19.46 2.73 -29.77
N GLU A 648 19.92 1.74 -30.52
CA GLU A 648 19.04 0.74 -31.16
C GLU A 648 18.12 0.03 -30.14
N TRP A 649 18.66 -0.32 -28.98
CA TRP A 649 17.91 -1.03 -27.96
C TRP A 649 16.90 -0.13 -27.24
N ASN A 650 17.25 1.14 -26.97
CA ASN A 650 16.31 2.14 -26.45
C ASN A 650 15.16 2.40 -27.43
N ASP A 651 15.44 2.53 -28.73
CA ASP A 651 14.41 2.72 -29.76
C ASP A 651 13.47 1.50 -29.86
N LYS A 652 14.04 0.28 -29.81
CA LYS A 652 13.27 -0.98 -29.77
C LYS A 652 12.40 -1.08 -28.51
N LEU A 653 12.94 -0.73 -27.33
CA LEU A 653 12.19 -0.68 -26.08
C LEU A 653 11.01 0.30 -26.16
N VAL A 654 11.23 1.54 -26.63
CA VAL A 654 10.15 2.54 -26.82
C VAL A 654 9.08 2.03 -27.79
N SER A 655 9.49 1.41 -28.91
CA SER A 655 8.57 0.84 -29.91
C SER A 655 7.69 -0.29 -29.34
N ASN A 656 8.32 -1.26 -28.65
CA ASN A 656 7.63 -2.38 -28.01
C ASN A 656 6.68 -1.91 -26.90
N ILE A 657 7.11 -0.97 -26.06
CA ILE A 657 6.26 -0.35 -25.03
C ILE A 657 5.02 0.30 -25.67
N ALA A 658 5.19 1.02 -26.79
CA ALA A 658 4.07 1.62 -27.51
C ALA A 658 3.16 0.58 -28.19
N GLU A 659 3.66 -0.55 -28.67
CA GLU A 659 2.82 -1.68 -29.14
C GLU A 659 1.97 -2.25 -28.00
N ILE A 660 2.60 -2.60 -26.88
CA ILE A 660 1.93 -3.21 -25.72
C ILE A 660 0.90 -2.24 -25.11
N GLN A 661 1.18 -0.94 -25.06
CA GLN A 661 0.22 0.06 -24.61
C GLN A 661 -1.02 0.11 -25.54
N ARG A 662 -0.82 0.13 -26.86
CA ARG A 662 -1.93 0.09 -27.83
C ARG A 662 -2.75 -1.20 -27.74
N GLU A 663 -2.11 -2.33 -27.47
CA GLU A 663 -2.81 -3.60 -27.23
C GLU A 663 -3.69 -3.51 -25.98
N LEU A 664 -3.17 -3.00 -24.86
CA LEU A 664 -3.91 -2.81 -23.61
C LEU A 664 -5.06 -1.82 -23.78
N GLU A 665 -4.85 -0.67 -24.42
CA GLU A 665 -5.93 0.28 -24.75
C GLU A 665 -7.03 -0.37 -25.60
N SER A 666 -6.67 -1.27 -26.52
CA SER A 666 -7.65 -2.00 -27.34
C SER A 666 -8.43 -3.04 -26.53
N LYS A 667 -7.84 -3.64 -25.48
CA LYS A 667 -8.54 -4.54 -24.55
C LYS A 667 -9.46 -3.74 -23.62
N ARG A 668 -8.97 -2.62 -23.09
CA ARG A 668 -9.73 -1.69 -22.24
C ARG A 668 -11.01 -1.20 -22.95
N LYS A 669 -10.90 -0.69 -24.18
CA LYS A 669 -12.03 -0.25 -25.02
C LYS A 669 -13.00 -1.37 -25.45
N ARG A 670 -12.69 -2.63 -25.15
CA ARG A 670 -13.62 -3.76 -25.25
C ARG A 670 -14.29 -4.01 -23.90
N ALA A 671 -13.52 -4.16 -22.83
CA ALA A 671 -14.04 -4.37 -21.47
C ALA A 671 -14.96 -3.22 -20.98
N GLU A 672 -14.67 -1.98 -21.37
CA GLU A 672 -15.50 -0.77 -21.12
C GLU A 672 -16.95 -0.89 -21.66
N LYS A 673 -17.27 -1.88 -22.51
CA LYS A 673 -18.63 -2.16 -22.99
C LYS A 673 -19.40 -3.16 -22.14
N ASP A 674 -18.70 -3.99 -21.38
CA ASP A 674 -19.27 -5.13 -20.66
C ASP A 674 -19.45 -4.87 -19.15
N GLY A 675 -18.86 -3.78 -18.62
CA GLY A 675 -19.04 -3.35 -17.23
C GLY A 675 -18.23 -2.11 -16.84
N PRO A 676 -18.43 -1.59 -15.62
CA PRO A 676 -17.66 -0.47 -15.07
C PRO A 676 -16.19 -0.85 -14.81
N TYR A 677 -15.31 0.14 -14.89
CA TYR A 677 -13.85 -0.01 -14.74
C TYR A 677 -13.43 -0.39 -13.30
N ASP A 678 -12.40 -1.23 -13.18
CA ASP A 678 -11.80 -1.64 -11.90
C ASP A 678 -10.29 -1.87 -12.07
N ASP A 679 -9.47 -1.51 -11.08
CA ASP A 679 -8.00 -1.57 -11.16
C ASP A 679 -7.51 -3.02 -11.23
N ASP A 680 -8.16 -3.93 -10.50
CA ASP A 680 -7.86 -5.37 -10.52
C ASP A 680 -8.04 -5.95 -11.95
N ASN A 681 -8.93 -5.37 -12.76
CA ASN A 681 -9.14 -5.76 -14.15
C ASN A 681 -8.03 -5.23 -15.08
N GLU A 682 -7.49 -4.02 -14.86
CA GLU A 682 -6.31 -3.55 -15.60
C GLU A 682 -5.07 -4.39 -15.24
N GLN A 683 -4.88 -4.75 -13.97
CA GLN A 683 -3.79 -5.65 -13.55
C GLN A 683 -3.92 -7.04 -14.18
N ALA A 684 -5.13 -7.60 -14.25
CA ALA A 684 -5.39 -8.88 -14.91
C ALA A 684 -5.11 -8.81 -16.43
N MET A 685 -5.61 -7.79 -17.13
CA MET A 685 -5.34 -7.57 -18.55
C MET A 685 -3.84 -7.37 -18.83
N ALA A 686 -3.13 -6.65 -17.96
CA ALA A 686 -1.68 -6.46 -18.05
C ALA A 686 -0.92 -7.78 -17.90
N ALA A 687 -1.29 -8.61 -16.92
CA ALA A 687 -0.68 -9.92 -16.69
C ALA A 687 -0.95 -10.89 -17.85
N GLU A 688 -2.16 -10.86 -18.44
CA GLU A 688 -2.53 -11.70 -19.58
C GLU A 688 -1.74 -11.33 -20.85
N VAL A 689 -1.68 -10.03 -21.20
CA VAL A 689 -0.84 -9.53 -22.31
C VAL A 689 0.62 -9.88 -22.07
N HIS A 690 1.14 -9.61 -20.86
CA HIS A 690 2.52 -9.93 -20.52
C HIS A 690 2.81 -11.43 -20.66
N SER A 691 1.99 -12.32 -20.10
CA SER A 691 2.20 -13.76 -20.19
C SER A 691 2.25 -14.28 -21.63
N ALA A 692 1.42 -13.73 -22.53
CA ALA A 692 1.48 -14.06 -23.96
C ALA A 692 2.80 -13.63 -24.62
N ARG A 693 3.32 -12.45 -24.25
CA ARG A 693 4.61 -11.92 -24.73
C ARG A 693 5.79 -12.72 -24.13
N THR A 694 5.77 -13.00 -22.83
CA THR A 694 6.75 -13.85 -22.12
C THR A 694 6.84 -15.24 -22.73
N LYS A 695 5.70 -15.92 -22.96
CA LYS A 695 5.68 -17.20 -23.67
C LYS A 695 6.36 -17.08 -25.03
N THR A 696 5.96 -16.09 -25.84
CA THR A 696 6.47 -15.89 -27.20
C THR A 696 7.98 -15.63 -27.23
N PHE A 697 8.52 -14.96 -26.21
CA PHE A 697 9.94 -14.75 -26.02
C PHE A 697 10.67 -16.05 -25.64
N PHE A 698 10.17 -16.78 -24.64
CA PHE A 698 10.77 -18.03 -24.20
C PHE A 698 10.71 -19.14 -25.27
N ASP A 699 9.62 -19.22 -26.03
CA ASP A 699 9.47 -20.11 -27.20
C ASP A 699 10.49 -19.80 -28.33
N ARG A 700 11.10 -18.60 -28.38
CA ARG A 700 12.11 -18.20 -29.38
C ARG A 700 13.55 -18.42 -28.96
N ILE A 701 13.89 -18.15 -27.69
CA ILE A 701 15.30 -18.19 -27.25
C ILE A 701 15.83 -19.61 -27.07
N GLY A 702 14.97 -20.60 -26.80
CA GLY A 702 15.31 -22.02 -26.79
C GLY A 702 14.63 -22.82 -25.68
N ASN A 703 15.33 -23.82 -25.13
CA ASN A 703 14.75 -24.66 -24.08
C ASN A 703 14.60 -23.90 -22.76
N VAL A 704 13.38 -23.45 -22.49
CA VAL A 704 12.93 -22.72 -21.29
C VAL A 704 13.35 -23.38 -19.96
N SER A 705 13.53 -24.71 -19.91
CA SER A 705 13.99 -25.40 -18.69
C SER A 705 15.45 -25.13 -18.31
N LEU A 706 16.25 -24.52 -19.19
CA LEU A 706 17.62 -24.08 -18.90
C LEU A 706 17.66 -22.66 -18.29
N PHE A 707 16.55 -21.92 -18.38
CA PHE A 707 16.45 -20.54 -17.90
C PHE A 707 15.88 -20.51 -16.48
N ILE A 708 16.68 -20.95 -15.50
CA ILE A 708 16.33 -20.93 -14.08
C ILE A 708 17.31 -20.01 -13.35
N SER A 709 16.77 -19.16 -12.49
CA SER A 709 17.52 -18.30 -11.57
C SER A 709 16.86 -18.39 -10.20
N HIS A 710 17.68 -18.50 -9.17
CA HIS A 710 17.24 -18.52 -7.77
C HIS A 710 17.15 -17.10 -7.18
N LEU A 711 17.75 -16.06 -7.80
CA LEU A 711 17.69 -14.68 -7.30
C LEU A 711 16.86 -13.72 -8.17
N ALA A 712 16.53 -14.05 -9.42
CA ALA A 712 15.74 -13.21 -10.32
C ALA A 712 14.44 -13.90 -10.80
N CYS A 713 13.29 -13.26 -10.60
CA CYS A 713 12.02 -13.75 -11.17
C CYS A 713 11.98 -13.48 -12.68
N PHE A 714 12.50 -14.41 -13.50
CA PHE A 714 12.59 -14.25 -14.97
C PHE A 714 11.26 -14.00 -15.70
N SER A 715 10.09 -14.16 -15.06
CA SER A 715 8.84 -13.61 -15.62
C SER A 715 8.82 -12.09 -15.62
N CYS A 716 9.16 -11.40 -14.52
CA CYS A 716 8.96 -9.95 -14.40
C CYS A 716 10.23 -9.12 -14.20
N LEU A 717 11.37 -9.76 -13.89
CA LEU A 717 12.69 -9.17 -13.63
C LEU A 717 12.75 -8.16 -12.47
N ARG A 718 11.64 -7.90 -11.77
CA ARG A 718 11.46 -6.76 -10.84
C ARG A 718 11.31 -7.12 -9.37
N GLU A 719 10.86 -8.33 -9.08
CA GLU A 719 10.43 -8.76 -7.74
C GLU A 719 11.14 -10.06 -7.38
N LEU A 720 11.53 -10.18 -6.11
CA LEU A 720 12.32 -11.30 -5.60
C LEU A 720 11.56 -12.63 -5.78
N PRO A 721 12.18 -13.68 -6.37
CA PRO A 721 11.51 -14.97 -6.53
C PRO A 721 11.43 -15.71 -5.19
N GLU A 722 10.25 -16.24 -4.86
CA GLU A 722 9.98 -16.95 -3.59
C GLU A 722 9.40 -18.36 -3.81
N HIS A 723 8.66 -18.57 -4.90
CA HIS A 723 7.79 -19.72 -5.09
C HIS A 723 8.33 -20.64 -6.19
N PRO A 724 9.07 -21.71 -5.84
CA PRO A 724 9.48 -22.72 -6.81
C PRO A 724 8.26 -23.47 -7.36
N LEU A 725 8.31 -23.79 -8.65
CA LEU A 725 7.33 -24.55 -9.40
C LEU A 725 7.86 -25.96 -9.72
N LYS A 726 6.97 -26.91 -10.06
CA LYS A 726 7.34 -28.28 -10.47
C LYS A 726 8.39 -28.35 -11.59
N CYS A 727 8.47 -27.32 -12.43
CA CYS A 727 9.44 -27.19 -13.53
C CYS A 727 10.79 -26.57 -13.14
N GLY A 728 11.06 -26.34 -11.85
CA GLY A 728 12.29 -25.73 -11.34
C GLY A 728 12.31 -24.19 -11.35
N HIS A 729 11.54 -23.53 -12.22
CA HIS A 729 11.41 -22.06 -12.20
C HIS A 729 10.88 -21.54 -10.86
N VAL A 730 11.42 -20.40 -10.41
CA VAL A 730 11.00 -19.73 -9.18
C VAL A 730 10.32 -18.39 -9.54
N LEU A 731 9.13 -18.15 -8.99
CA LEU A 731 8.36 -16.91 -9.23
C LEU A 731 8.24 -16.06 -7.97
N CYS A 732 8.15 -14.74 -8.16
CA CYS A 732 7.82 -13.79 -7.10
C CYS A 732 6.34 -13.89 -6.68
N THR A 733 6.04 -13.42 -5.47
CA THR A 733 4.67 -13.36 -4.94
C THR A 733 3.69 -12.65 -5.90
N PRO A 734 3.97 -11.44 -6.44
CA PRO A 734 3.06 -10.78 -7.39
C PRO A 734 2.83 -11.52 -8.72
N CYS A 735 3.77 -12.35 -9.19
CA CYS A 735 3.54 -13.17 -10.38
C CYS A 735 2.62 -14.37 -10.10
N VAL A 736 2.80 -15.05 -8.97
CA VAL A 736 1.88 -16.17 -8.64
C VAL A 736 0.48 -15.66 -8.31
N GLU A 737 0.36 -14.47 -7.71
CA GLU A 737 -0.94 -13.78 -7.53
C GLU A 737 -1.62 -13.42 -8.87
N ALA A 738 -0.86 -13.07 -9.91
CA ALA A 738 -1.40 -12.59 -11.19
C ALA A 738 -1.74 -13.70 -12.20
N TYR A 739 -1.09 -14.87 -12.14
CA TYR A 739 -1.35 -15.99 -13.05
C TYR A 739 -2.12 -17.16 -12.40
N GLY A 740 -2.21 -17.16 -11.06
CA GLY A 740 -2.94 -18.16 -10.28
C GLY A 740 -4.37 -17.73 -9.97
N TYR A 741 -5.22 -18.70 -9.65
CA TYR A 741 -6.55 -18.44 -9.09
C TYR A 741 -6.55 -18.67 -7.58
N LYS A 742 -7.34 -17.88 -6.85
CA LYS A 742 -7.42 -17.88 -5.38
C LYS A 742 -8.71 -18.57 -4.91
N PRO A 743 -8.70 -19.90 -4.63
CA PRO A 743 -9.86 -20.58 -4.04
C PRO A 743 -10.09 -20.20 -2.56
N ASP A 744 -9.07 -19.70 -1.86
CA ASP A 744 -9.17 -19.16 -0.49
C ASP A 744 -8.17 -18.00 -0.31
N LYS A 745 -8.31 -17.24 0.77
CA LYS A 745 -7.50 -16.05 1.11
C LYS A 745 -6.00 -16.36 1.27
N SER A 746 -5.67 -17.59 1.65
CA SER A 746 -4.31 -18.05 1.95
C SER A 746 -3.75 -19.04 0.92
N VAL A 747 -4.51 -19.40 -0.13
CA VAL A 747 -4.12 -20.43 -1.09
C VAL A 747 -4.27 -19.92 -2.52
N ILE A 748 -3.22 -20.09 -3.31
CA ILE A 748 -3.20 -19.80 -4.76
C ILE A 748 -2.91 -21.09 -5.52
N LYS A 749 -3.63 -21.32 -6.61
CA LYS A 749 -3.46 -22.51 -7.47
C LYS A 749 -3.06 -22.11 -8.89
N LEU A 750 -1.93 -22.61 -9.36
CA LEU A 750 -1.41 -22.43 -10.72
C LEU A 750 -1.65 -23.68 -11.55
N LYS A 751 -2.20 -23.55 -12.77
CA LYS A 751 -2.43 -24.69 -13.68
C LYS A 751 -1.17 -25.07 -14.47
N CYS A 752 -0.26 -24.12 -14.68
CA CYS A 752 0.98 -24.28 -15.43
C CYS A 752 2.01 -23.20 -15.05
N CYS A 753 3.24 -23.29 -15.56
CA CYS A 753 4.25 -22.26 -15.44
C CYS A 753 4.11 -21.21 -16.56
N PRO A 754 4.04 -19.90 -16.25
CA PRO A 754 3.78 -18.84 -17.23
C PRO A 754 4.91 -18.62 -18.24
N LEU A 755 6.13 -19.12 -17.99
CA LEU A 755 7.24 -19.06 -18.96
C LEU A 755 7.03 -20.04 -20.13
N HIS A 756 6.30 -21.14 -19.92
CA HIS A 756 6.09 -22.21 -20.91
C HIS A 756 4.78 -22.98 -20.63
N PRO A 757 3.61 -22.32 -20.71
CA PRO A 757 2.34 -22.92 -20.31
C PRO A 757 1.96 -24.13 -21.16
N SER A 758 2.37 -24.17 -22.43
CA SER A 758 2.19 -25.30 -23.35
C SER A 758 2.77 -26.62 -22.81
N ASN A 759 3.92 -26.53 -22.12
CA ASN A 759 4.74 -27.68 -21.72
C ASN A 759 4.50 -28.09 -20.26
N THR A 760 3.72 -27.31 -19.52
CA THR A 760 3.58 -27.47 -18.05
C THR A 760 2.13 -27.48 -17.57
N MET A 761 1.17 -27.86 -18.42
CA MET A 761 -0.22 -28.06 -18.00
C MET A 761 -0.32 -29.25 -17.04
N TRP A 762 -0.33 -28.98 -15.73
CA TRP A 762 -0.25 -30.01 -14.70
C TRP A 762 -1.61 -30.64 -14.41
N ALA A 763 -1.67 -31.98 -14.37
CA ALA A 763 -2.90 -32.72 -14.06
C ALA A 763 -3.49 -32.37 -12.67
N THR A 764 -2.62 -32.06 -11.70
CA THR A 764 -2.99 -31.36 -10.46
C THR A 764 -2.39 -29.95 -10.48
N PRO A 765 -3.19 -28.89 -10.27
CA PRO A 765 -2.68 -27.54 -10.07
C PRO A 765 -1.61 -27.50 -8.97
N TRP A 766 -0.62 -26.63 -9.13
CA TRP A 766 0.39 -26.39 -8.11
C TRP A 766 -0.15 -25.43 -7.06
N GLU A 767 -0.08 -25.84 -5.78
CA GLU A 767 -0.68 -25.12 -4.67
C GLU A 767 0.38 -24.33 -3.89
N ILE A 768 0.14 -23.04 -3.73
CA ILE A 768 1.02 -22.07 -3.10
C ILE A 768 0.26 -21.44 -1.94
N ASN A 769 0.66 -21.79 -0.72
CA ASN A 769 0.13 -21.15 0.47
C ASN A 769 0.85 -19.82 0.69
N ILE A 770 0.10 -18.75 0.88
CA ILE A 770 0.60 -17.40 1.16
C ILE A 770 0.04 -16.97 2.50
N LYS A 771 0.93 -16.56 3.40
CA LYS A 771 0.56 -15.98 4.69
C LYS A 771 -0.25 -14.68 4.45
N PRO A 772 -1.44 -14.51 5.03
CA PRO A 772 -2.22 -13.27 4.90
C PRO A 772 -1.42 -12.03 5.34
N ARG A 773 -1.56 -10.93 4.59
CA ARG A 773 -0.96 -9.63 4.93
C ARG A 773 -1.46 -9.18 6.30
N TYR A 774 -0.55 -8.65 7.12
CA TYR A 774 -0.78 -8.15 8.49
C TYR A 774 -1.19 -9.18 9.56
N ALA A 775 -1.39 -10.47 9.23
CA ALA A 775 -1.33 -11.52 10.25
C ALA A 775 0.06 -11.50 10.90
N GLY A 776 0.17 -11.78 12.20
CA GLY A 776 1.48 -11.87 12.83
C GLY A 776 2.20 -13.18 12.49
N VAL A 777 3.36 -13.40 13.10
CA VAL A 777 4.27 -14.50 12.79
C VAL A 777 4.61 -15.26 14.06
N ARG A 778 4.69 -16.58 13.96
CA ARG A 778 5.07 -17.50 15.03
C ARG A 778 6.43 -18.09 14.70
N ILE A 779 7.39 -17.88 15.59
CA ILE A 779 8.82 -18.16 15.38
C ILE A 779 9.30 -19.22 16.37
N LEU A 780 10.00 -20.24 15.88
CA LEU A 780 10.76 -21.19 16.69
C LEU A 780 12.26 -20.90 16.56
N SER A 781 12.98 -20.88 17.67
CA SER A 781 14.43 -20.65 17.75
C SER A 781 15.09 -21.77 18.55
N LEU A 782 15.98 -22.55 17.92
CA LEU A 782 16.64 -23.73 18.50
C LEU A 782 18.14 -23.50 18.70
N ASP A 783 18.66 -23.88 19.85
CA ASP A 783 20.04 -23.62 20.28
C ASP A 783 21.04 -24.67 19.73
N GLY A 784 22.32 -24.29 19.68
CA GLY A 784 23.40 -25.26 19.50
C GLY A 784 23.70 -26.04 20.79
N GLY A 785 23.88 -27.37 20.68
CA GLY A 785 24.09 -28.23 21.86
C GLY A 785 24.55 -29.67 21.65
N GLY A 786 24.97 -30.08 20.46
CA GLY A 786 25.46 -31.44 20.22
C GLY A 786 24.39 -32.51 20.48
N VAL A 787 24.74 -33.60 21.19
CA VAL A 787 23.77 -34.66 21.57
C VAL A 787 22.56 -34.15 22.36
N ARG A 788 22.68 -33.00 23.03
CA ARG A 788 21.63 -32.42 23.88
C ARG A 788 20.45 -31.81 23.11
N GLY A 789 20.46 -31.83 21.77
CA GLY A 789 19.29 -31.49 20.96
C GLY A 789 18.07 -32.38 21.25
N ILE A 790 18.27 -33.55 21.88
CA ILE A 790 17.18 -34.37 22.40
C ILE A 790 16.30 -33.59 23.39
N VAL A 791 16.88 -32.69 24.20
CA VAL A 791 16.13 -31.83 25.14
C VAL A 791 15.11 -30.98 24.39
N GLU A 792 15.47 -30.46 23.21
CA GLU A 792 14.60 -29.59 22.42
C GLU A 792 13.44 -30.37 21.79
N LEU A 793 13.72 -31.57 21.29
CA LEU A 793 12.72 -32.47 20.71
C LEU A 793 11.74 -33.01 21.75
N GLU A 794 12.21 -33.34 22.96
CA GLU A 794 11.35 -33.77 24.07
C GLU A 794 10.46 -32.62 24.59
N VAL A 795 10.99 -31.37 24.65
CA VAL A 795 10.18 -30.18 24.92
C VAL A 795 9.12 -29.97 23.85
N LEU A 796 9.48 -30.10 22.56
CA LEU A 796 8.52 -30.02 21.47
C LEU A 796 7.47 -31.13 21.56
N ARG A 797 7.82 -32.35 21.98
CA ARG A 797 6.85 -33.46 22.08
C ARG A 797 5.88 -33.22 23.24
N ALA A 798 6.36 -32.77 24.39
CA ALA A 798 5.46 -32.37 25.48
C ALA A 798 4.49 -31.26 25.04
N ILE A 799 4.90 -30.33 24.17
CA ILE A 799 3.99 -29.33 23.57
C ILE A 799 3.01 -29.99 22.58
N GLU A 800 3.45 -30.91 21.70
CA GLU A 800 2.57 -31.66 20.77
C GLU A 800 1.57 -32.57 21.53
N GLU A 801 1.95 -33.10 22.69
CA GLU A 801 1.08 -33.82 23.63
C GLU A 801 -0.01 -32.90 24.22
N GLU A 802 0.33 -31.72 24.75
CA GLU A 802 -0.70 -30.76 25.24
C GLU A 802 -1.58 -30.17 24.11
N LEU A 803 -1.09 -30.17 22.86
CA LEU A 803 -1.89 -29.86 21.66
C LEU A 803 -2.83 -31.02 21.26
N GLY A 804 -2.91 -32.08 22.07
CA GLY A 804 -3.80 -33.23 21.89
C GLY A 804 -3.23 -34.35 21.02
N GLY A 805 -1.91 -34.38 20.77
CA GLY A 805 -1.19 -35.47 20.12
C GLY A 805 -1.53 -35.75 18.64
N ASN A 806 -2.48 -35.01 18.06
CA ASN A 806 -2.96 -35.18 16.68
C ASN A 806 -2.65 -33.97 15.78
N LEU A 807 -2.07 -32.90 16.34
CA LEU A 807 -1.76 -31.66 15.64
C LEU A 807 -0.24 -31.45 15.62
N HIS A 808 0.39 -31.77 14.48
CA HIS A 808 1.83 -31.61 14.29
C HIS A 808 2.32 -30.19 14.63
N ILE A 809 3.38 -30.11 15.43
CA ILE A 809 3.96 -28.85 15.91
C ILE A 809 4.38 -27.92 14.75
N GLN A 810 4.68 -28.47 13.57
CA GLN A 810 4.87 -27.76 12.30
C GLN A 810 3.75 -26.77 11.95
N ALA A 811 2.49 -27.05 12.29
CA ALA A 811 1.35 -26.21 11.94
C ALA A 811 1.35 -24.84 12.67
N PHE A 812 2.13 -24.74 13.75
CA PHE A 812 2.13 -23.59 14.65
C PHE A 812 3.27 -22.60 14.42
N PHE A 813 4.17 -22.85 13.46
CA PHE A 813 5.34 -21.99 13.20
C PHE A 813 5.47 -21.62 11.72
N ASP A 814 5.68 -20.33 11.47
CA ASP A 814 5.88 -19.77 10.12
C ASP A 814 7.38 -19.65 9.78
N LEU A 815 8.22 -19.48 10.81
CA LEU A 815 9.68 -19.41 10.74
C LEU A 815 10.32 -20.33 11.79
N MET A 816 11.24 -21.21 11.37
CA MET A 816 12.11 -21.98 12.26
C MET A 816 13.56 -21.57 12.03
N VAL A 817 14.29 -21.20 13.09
CA VAL A 817 15.72 -20.86 13.01
C VAL A 817 16.52 -21.71 13.98
N GLY A 818 17.62 -22.30 13.52
CA GLY A 818 18.44 -23.19 14.34
C GLY A 818 19.95 -22.99 14.14
N THR A 819 20.71 -23.36 15.17
CA THR A 819 22.18 -23.38 15.19
C THR A 819 22.69 -24.78 15.50
N SER A 820 23.72 -25.27 14.81
CA SER A 820 24.30 -26.60 15.06
C SER A 820 23.22 -27.70 15.04
N THR A 821 23.11 -28.51 16.10
CA THR A 821 22.01 -29.47 16.28
C THR A 821 20.61 -28.87 16.08
N GLY A 822 20.32 -27.70 16.65
CA GLY A 822 19.04 -27.02 16.45
C GLY A 822 18.77 -26.70 14.98
N GLY A 823 19.82 -26.46 14.19
CA GLY A 823 19.76 -26.34 12.73
C GLY A 823 19.38 -27.65 12.04
N ILE A 824 19.96 -28.78 12.46
CA ILE A 824 19.60 -30.13 11.96
C ILE A 824 18.12 -30.44 12.27
N ILE A 825 17.64 -30.10 13.47
CA ILE A 825 16.24 -30.26 13.88
C ILE A 825 15.31 -29.37 13.05
N ALA A 826 15.64 -28.10 12.86
CA ALA A 826 14.87 -27.17 12.03
C ALA A 826 14.75 -27.63 10.57
N LEU A 827 15.82 -28.21 10.00
CA LEU A 827 15.78 -28.83 8.66
C LEU A 827 14.90 -30.09 8.61
N GLY A 828 14.96 -30.94 9.63
CA GLY A 828 14.14 -32.16 9.73
C GLY A 828 12.65 -31.88 9.86
N LEU A 829 12.27 -30.97 10.77
CA LEU A 829 10.88 -30.60 11.01
C LEU A 829 10.32 -29.69 9.90
N GLY A 830 11.08 -28.69 9.47
CA GLY A 830 10.60 -27.59 8.62
C GLY A 830 10.85 -27.73 7.12
N VAL A 831 11.86 -28.52 6.68
CA VAL A 831 12.15 -28.74 5.25
C VAL A 831 11.80 -30.16 4.80
N GLN A 832 12.12 -31.18 5.60
CA GLN A 832 11.80 -32.58 5.28
C GLN A 832 10.41 -33.02 5.80
N HIS A 833 9.73 -32.17 6.59
CA HIS A 833 8.41 -32.43 7.17
C HIS A 833 8.30 -33.78 7.91
N TRP A 834 9.34 -34.15 8.66
CA TRP A 834 9.28 -35.34 9.52
C TRP A 834 8.32 -35.10 10.69
N PRO A 835 7.32 -35.98 10.92
CA PRO A 835 6.57 -36.00 12.17
C PRO A 835 7.53 -36.08 13.36
N LEU A 836 7.17 -35.47 14.49
CA LEU A 836 8.12 -35.18 15.56
C LEU A 836 8.85 -36.41 16.11
N GLU A 837 8.14 -37.53 16.32
CA GLU A 837 8.74 -38.81 16.72
C GLU A 837 9.77 -39.33 15.70
N LYS A 838 9.46 -39.24 14.41
CA LYS A 838 10.39 -39.61 13.33
C LYS A 838 11.61 -38.69 13.30
N CYS A 839 11.47 -37.44 13.75
CA CYS A 839 12.59 -36.53 13.95
C CYS A 839 13.44 -36.92 15.17
N ILE A 840 12.83 -37.41 16.26
CA ILE A 840 13.52 -37.99 17.41
C ILE A 840 14.34 -39.24 17.00
N GLU A 841 13.69 -40.23 16.38
CA GLU A 841 14.35 -41.46 15.88
C GLU A 841 15.57 -41.15 15.00
N LYS A 842 15.41 -40.23 14.04
CA LYS A 842 16.46 -39.81 13.12
C LYS A 842 17.55 -39.02 13.81
N PHE A 843 17.22 -38.11 14.72
CA PHE A 843 18.22 -37.37 15.48
C PHE A 843 19.09 -38.31 16.34
N VAL A 844 18.47 -39.25 17.05
CA VAL A 844 19.20 -40.26 17.86
C VAL A 844 20.09 -41.14 16.96
N THR A 845 19.62 -41.49 15.77
CA THR A 845 20.40 -42.26 14.78
C THR A 845 21.57 -41.46 14.23
N LEU A 846 21.36 -40.18 13.86
CA LEU A 846 22.40 -39.27 13.40
C LEU A 846 23.47 -39.06 14.48
N ALA A 847 23.08 -38.78 15.73
CA ALA A 847 24.02 -38.61 16.84
C ALA A 847 24.90 -39.85 17.07
N LYS A 848 24.31 -41.06 17.02
CA LYS A 848 25.03 -42.35 17.13
C LYS A 848 25.96 -42.63 15.94
N LYS A 849 25.62 -42.15 14.73
CA LYS A 849 26.49 -42.24 13.53
C LYS A 849 27.60 -41.18 13.52
N ALA A 850 27.34 -39.97 14.05
CA ALA A 850 28.23 -38.82 13.97
C ALA A 850 29.44 -38.91 14.92
N PHE A 851 29.20 -39.16 16.21
CA PHE A 851 30.23 -39.15 17.25
C PHE A 851 31.02 -40.47 17.33
N GLN A 852 31.35 -41.09 16.18
CA GLN A 852 32.18 -42.29 16.11
C GLN A 852 33.68 -41.95 16.15
N PRO A 853 34.42 -42.37 17.20
CA PRO A 853 35.81 -41.97 17.40
C PRO A 853 36.74 -42.54 16.33
N GLN A 854 37.83 -41.81 16.06
CA GLN A 854 38.82 -42.21 15.06
C GLN A 854 39.70 -43.36 15.58
N LYS A 855 39.72 -44.50 14.86
CA LYS A 855 40.63 -45.63 15.17
C LYS A 855 42.07 -45.13 15.23
N GLY A 856 42.71 -45.27 16.39
CA GLY A 856 44.11 -44.87 16.64
C GLY A 856 44.32 -43.86 17.77
N ILE A 857 43.28 -43.14 18.21
CA ILE A 857 43.41 -42.06 19.20
C ILE A 857 43.68 -42.55 20.65
N ASN A 858 43.37 -43.83 20.96
CA ASN A 858 43.48 -44.37 22.33
C ASN A 858 44.92 -44.70 22.81
N THR A 859 45.98 -44.27 22.12
CA THR A 859 47.35 -44.40 22.63
C THR A 859 47.69 -43.27 23.61
N TRP A 860 47.88 -43.64 24.88
CA TRP A 860 48.27 -42.73 25.97
C TRP A 860 49.52 -41.93 25.56
N GLY A 861 49.38 -40.60 25.50
CA GLY A 861 50.45 -39.66 25.16
C GLY A 861 50.44 -39.09 23.73
N LEU A 862 49.74 -39.71 22.77
CA LEU A 862 49.76 -39.28 21.35
C LEU A 862 48.46 -38.61 20.86
N SER A 863 47.36 -38.69 21.62
CA SER A 863 46.05 -38.15 21.25
C SER A 863 46.07 -36.69 20.77
N TYR A 864 46.85 -35.81 21.42
CA TYR A 864 46.96 -34.38 21.07
C TYR A 864 47.58 -34.14 19.67
N LEU A 865 48.64 -34.88 19.34
CA LEU A 865 49.25 -34.84 18.00
C LEU A 865 48.31 -35.44 16.94
N ALA A 866 47.59 -36.52 17.28
CA ALA A 866 46.61 -37.13 16.38
C ALA A 866 45.49 -36.15 15.99
N THR A 867 44.93 -35.38 16.93
CA THR A 867 43.91 -34.36 16.63
C THR A 867 44.43 -33.22 15.74
N LEU A 868 45.69 -32.79 15.91
CA LEU A 868 46.30 -31.77 15.05
C LEU A 868 46.55 -32.29 13.62
N ILE A 869 46.96 -33.55 13.47
CA ILE A 869 47.17 -34.20 12.17
C ILE A 869 45.84 -34.46 11.44
N HIS A 870 44.80 -34.89 12.16
CA HIS A 870 43.51 -35.26 11.57
C HIS A 870 42.48 -34.12 11.46
N LYS A 871 42.73 -32.96 12.08
CA LYS A 871 41.88 -31.75 12.02
C LYS A 871 40.43 -31.97 12.49
N GLY A 872 40.24 -32.83 13.49
CA GLY A 872 38.96 -33.12 14.14
C GLY A 872 39.06 -34.33 15.08
N LYS A 873 38.16 -34.41 16.08
CA LYS A 873 38.06 -35.55 17.02
C LYS A 873 37.28 -36.73 16.44
N TYR A 874 36.31 -36.45 15.56
CA TYR A 874 35.37 -37.43 15.01
C TYR A 874 35.51 -37.62 13.50
N ARG A 875 35.06 -38.79 13.02
CA ARG A 875 35.17 -39.17 11.60
C ARG A 875 34.14 -38.43 10.74
N THR A 876 34.61 -37.72 9.73
CA THR A 876 33.76 -36.95 8.81
C THR A 876 32.85 -37.82 7.95
N GLN A 877 33.42 -38.82 7.25
CA GLN A 877 32.67 -39.62 6.26
C GLN A 877 31.44 -40.37 6.82
N PRO A 878 31.47 -41.00 8.01
CA PRO A 878 30.26 -41.61 8.58
C PRO A 878 29.15 -40.60 8.87
N PHE A 879 29.50 -39.39 9.30
CA PHE A 879 28.51 -38.33 9.57
C PHE A 879 27.95 -37.75 8.26
N GLU A 880 28.80 -37.49 7.28
CA GLU A 880 28.39 -36.99 5.96
C GLU A 880 27.49 -37.99 5.23
N LYS A 881 27.82 -39.30 5.26
CA LYS A 881 26.95 -40.36 4.76
C LYS A 881 25.62 -40.44 5.53
N ALA A 882 25.65 -40.31 6.86
CA ALA A 882 24.43 -40.30 7.64
C ALA A 882 23.50 -39.14 7.25
N LEU A 883 24.04 -37.93 7.06
CA LEU A 883 23.27 -36.79 6.60
C LEU A 883 22.74 -36.99 5.16
N GLN A 884 23.53 -37.57 4.26
CA GLN A 884 23.10 -37.93 2.90
C GLN A 884 21.98 -38.99 2.87
N GLU A 885 22.07 -40.00 3.75
CA GLU A 885 21.06 -41.06 3.93
C GLU A 885 19.72 -40.48 4.44
N GLU A 886 19.76 -39.59 5.44
CA GLU A 886 18.53 -39.06 6.06
C GLU A 886 17.90 -37.90 5.27
N PHE A 887 18.70 -36.93 4.80
CA PHE A 887 18.21 -35.73 4.11
C PHE A 887 18.17 -35.86 2.57
N GLY A 888 18.87 -36.83 2.00
CA GLY A 888 18.97 -37.08 0.56
C GLY A 888 20.13 -36.34 -0.11
N GLU A 889 21.01 -37.10 -0.78
CA GLU A 889 22.26 -36.63 -1.40
C GLU A 889 22.11 -35.42 -2.34
N LYS A 890 20.99 -35.32 -3.08
CA LYS A 890 20.78 -34.32 -4.15
C LYS A 890 19.51 -33.48 -3.97
N LYS A 891 19.03 -33.32 -2.73
CA LYS A 891 17.92 -32.39 -2.44
C LYS A 891 18.47 -30.98 -2.15
N PRO A 892 18.24 -29.98 -3.00
CA PRO A 892 18.68 -28.62 -2.75
C PRO A 892 17.87 -28.00 -1.60
N LEU A 893 18.48 -27.07 -0.86
CA LEU A 893 17.82 -26.34 0.24
C LEU A 893 16.72 -25.40 -0.27
N PHE A 894 16.88 -24.87 -1.48
CA PHE A 894 15.91 -24.00 -2.17
C PHE A 894 15.73 -24.45 -3.64
N GLY A 895 14.59 -24.12 -4.25
CA GLY A 895 14.27 -24.58 -5.60
C GLY A 895 13.86 -26.06 -5.71
N GLY A 896 13.82 -26.56 -6.95
CA GLY A 896 13.56 -27.97 -7.30
C GLY A 896 12.15 -28.51 -7.04
N GLU A 897 11.91 -29.78 -7.41
CA GLU A 897 10.72 -30.54 -7.02
C GLU A 897 10.77 -30.98 -5.55
N ASN A 898 10.84 -30.01 -4.64
CA ASN A 898 10.41 -30.23 -3.27
C ASN A 898 8.89 -30.51 -3.27
N SER A 899 8.47 -31.46 -2.43
CA SER A 899 7.15 -32.11 -2.50
C SER A 899 5.94 -31.16 -2.33
N VAL A 900 4.73 -31.70 -2.53
CA VAL A 900 3.47 -31.01 -2.17
C VAL A 900 3.41 -30.89 -0.63
N ASN A 901 4.10 -29.87 -0.11
CA ASN A 901 4.34 -29.71 1.32
C ASN A 901 3.10 -29.16 2.03
N GLN A 902 2.57 -29.96 2.96
CA GLN A 902 1.40 -29.63 3.79
C GLN A 902 1.63 -28.40 4.67
N PHE A 903 2.89 -28.14 5.07
CA PHE A 903 3.31 -26.97 5.84
C PHE A 903 4.36 -26.19 5.04
N LYS A 904 4.21 -24.86 4.94
CA LYS A 904 5.12 -23.98 4.18
C LYS A 904 5.98 -23.15 5.13
N ILE A 905 6.81 -23.86 5.90
CA ILE A 905 7.68 -23.28 6.93
C ILE A 905 8.92 -22.66 6.25
N LYS A 906 9.21 -21.39 6.57
CA LYS A 906 10.50 -20.79 6.24
C LYS A 906 11.53 -21.24 7.28
N VAL A 907 12.68 -21.74 6.84
CA VAL A 907 13.73 -22.34 7.68
C VAL A 907 15.04 -21.62 7.44
N ALA A 908 15.70 -21.23 8.51
CA ALA A 908 17.02 -20.60 8.51
C ALA A 908 17.99 -21.33 9.44
N VAL A 909 19.25 -21.43 9.04
CA VAL A 909 20.29 -22.17 9.73
C VAL A 909 21.55 -21.31 9.81
N THR A 910 22.10 -21.14 11.01
CA THR A 910 23.31 -20.30 11.20
C THR A 910 24.59 -21.09 10.93
N SER A 911 25.59 -20.42 10.37
CA SER A 911 26.94 -20.95 10.10
C SER A 911 27.96 -19.81 10.22
N THR A 912 29.25 -20.09 9.99
CA THR A 912 30.33 -19.09 10.01
C THR A 912 31.33 -19.39 8.89
N THR A 913 31.79 -18.38 8.14
CA THR A 913 32.81 -18.60 7.10
C THR A 913 34.15 -18.97 7.74
N ASN A 914 34.87 -19.95 7.19
CA ASN A 914 36.17 -20.38 7.72
C ASN A 914 37.33 -19.44 7.36
N VAL A 915 37.14 -18.55 6.37
CA VAL A 915 38.20 -17.64 5.88
C VAL A 915 38.06 -16.27 6.54
N GLU A 916 36.90 -15.63 6.40
CA GLU A 916 36.65 -14.28 6.90
C GLU A 916 36.14 -14.27 8.35
N SER A 917 35.73 -15.43 8.88
CA SER A 917 35.09 -15.58 10.20
C SER A 917 33.76 -14.81 10.33
N GLU A 918 33.04 -14.61 9.23
CA GLU A 918 31.76 -13.90 9.24
C GLU A 918 30.58 -14.83 9.57
N PRO A 919 29.58 -14.38 10.34
CA PRO A 919 28.33 -15.12 10.52
C PRO A 919 27.55 -15.19 9.19
N VAL A 920 27.07 -16.39 8.86
CA VAL A 920 26.30 -16.68 7.64
C VAL A 920 24.95 -17.29 8.03
N VAL A 921 23.92 -17.02 7.24
CA VAL A 921 22.62 -17.69 7.37
C VAL A 921 22.22 -18.37 6.05
N LEU A 922 22.03 -19.69 6.14
CA LEU A 922 21.62 -20.58 5.06
C LEU A 922 20.10 -20.82 5.19
N THR A 923 19.33 -20.74 4.10
CA THR A 923 17.85 -20.69 4.20
C THR A 923 17.13 -21.47 3.09
N ASN A 924 15.88 -21.90 3.34
CA ASN A 924 14.99 -22.47 2.32
C ASN A 924 14.08 -21.43 1.62
N TYR A 925 14.42 -20.14 1.71
CA TYR A 925 13.61 -19.02 1.20
C TYR A 925 14.51 -17.88 0.72
N ASN A 926 13.97 -16.96 -0.08
CA ASN A 926 14.63 -15.69 -0.35
C ASN A 926 14.02 -14.55 0.48
N ARG A 927 14.84 -13.53 0.73
CA ARG A 927 14.44 -12.26 1.36
C ARG A 927 15.27 -11.10 0.81
N PRO A 928 14.80 -9.84 0.90
CA PRO A 928 15.61 -8.67 0.60
C PRO A 928 16.89 -8.61 1.44
N GLU A 929 17.95 -8.01 0.88
CA GLU A 929 19.20 -7.73 1.59
C GLU A 929 19.17 -6.31 2.19
N PRO A 930 19.39 -6.13 3.51
CA PRO A 930 19.45 -4.81 4.11
C PRO A 930 20.77 -4.11 3.80
N SER A 931 20.75 -2.78 3.61
CA SER A 931 21.92 -1.95 3.26
C SER A 931 23.08 -1.96 4.28
N ASN A 932 22.90 -2.60 5.43
CA ASN A 932 23.94 -2.92 6.40
C ASN A 932 23.58 -4.29 7.03
N PRO A 933 24.12 -5.40 6.51
CA PRO A 933 23.84 -6.74 7.02
C PRO A 933 24.63 -7.02 8.31
N GLN A 934 23.98 -7.63 9.29
CA GLN A 934 24.64 -8.10 10.53
C GLN A 934 25.29 -9.49 10.37
N TYR A 935 24.98 -10.16 9.27
CA TYR A 935 25.42 -11.50 8.89
C TYR A 935 25.13 -11.67 7.38
N ARG A 936 25.98 -12.42 6.69
CA ARG A 936 25.88 -12.68 5.25
C ARG A 936 24.71 -13.62 4.94
N PHE A 937 23.93 -13.29 3.92
CA PHE A 937 22.90 -14.18 3.37
C PHE A 937 23.53 -14.99 2.23
N GLU A 938 23.55 -16.32 2.35
CA GLU A 938 24.13 -17.17 1.30
C GLU A 938 23.01 -17.78 0.44
N ARG A 939 23.04 -17.46 -0.86
CA ARG A 939 22.21 -18.07 -1.89
C ARG A 939 22.96 -18.04 -3.22
N SER A 940 23.09 -19.21 -3.86
CA SER A 940 23.51 -19.25 -5.26
C SER A 940 22.36 -18.79 -6.15
N ASP A 941 22.66 -18.02 -7.21
CA ASP A 941 21.69 -17.77 -8.29
C ASP A 941 21.47 -19.00 -9.18
N TYR A 942 22.49 -19.84 -9.27
CA TYR A 942 22.58 -21.01 -10.12
C TYR A 942 22.12 -22.28 -9.37
N PRO A 943 21.10 -23.02 -9.85
CA PRO A 943 20.57 -24.20 -9.17
C PRO A 943 21.60 -25.32 -8.97
N GLU A 944 22.57 -25.49 -9.87
CA GLU A 944 23.62 -26.51 -9.78
C GLU A 944 24.75 -26.16 -8.78
N LYS A 945 24.64 -25.01 -8.12
CA LYS A 945 25.51 -24.56 -7.01
C LYS A 945 24.69 -24.25 -5.75
N GLU A 946 23.42 -24.62 -5.70
CA GLU A 946 22.57 -24.50 -4.51
C GLU A 946 22.95 -25.60 -3.50
N LEU A 947 23.21 -25.20 -2.24
CA LEU A 947 23.58 -26.15 -1.20
C LEU A 947 22.48 -27.18 -0.97
N CYS A 948 22.86 -28.45 -0.86
CA CYS A 948 21.93 -29.50 -0.49
C CYS A 948 21.55 -29.39 1.01
N ILE A 949 20.40 -29.97 1.37
CA ILE A 949 19.90 -29.96 2.75
C ILE A 949 20.90 -30.68 3.69
N TRP A 950 21.55 -31.74 3.23
CA TRP A 950 22.59 -32.45 3.99
C TRP A 950 23.87 -31.62 4.15
N GLU A 951 24.25 -30.83 3.14
CA GLU A 951 25.42 -29.92 3.19
C GLU A 951 25.18 -28.77 4.17
N THR A 952 23.95 -28.25 4.17
CA THR A 952 23.48 -27.22 5.12
C THR A 952 23.54 -27.74 6.56
N ALA A 953 23.02 -28.95 6.81
CA ALA A 953 23.10 -29.64 8.09
C ALA A 953 24.56 -29.93 8.51
N ARG A 954 25.44 -30.20 7.54
CA ARG A 954 26.86 -30.49 7.76
C ARG A 954 27.70 -29.24 8.03
N ALA A 955 27.35 -28.11 7.42
CA ALA A 955 27.97 -26.81 7.62
C ALA A 955 27.69 -26.25 9.02
N THR A 956 26.41 -26.21 9.41
CA THR A 956 26.00 -25.66 10.72
C THR A 956 26.56 -26.43 11.91
N SER A 957 26.87 -27.73 11.75
CA SER A 957 27.38 -28.61 12.81
C SER A 957 28.91 -28.82 12.77
N ALA A 958 29.64 -28.03 11.97
CA ALA A 958 31.09 -28.15 11.79
C ALA A 958 31.91 -27.55 12.96
N ALA A 959 31.66 -28.01 14.19
CA ALA A 959 32.23 -27.43 15.41
C ALA A 959 33.67 -27.92 15.69
N PRO A 960 34.69 -27.04 15.71
CA PRO A 960 36.01 -27.39 16.22
C PRO A 960 35.97 -27.54 17.76
N PRO A 961 36.73 -28.47 18.37
CA PRO A 961 37.60 -29.47 17.76
C PRO A 961 36.87 -30.78 17.36
N TYR A 962 35.54 -30.87 17.54
CA TYR A 962 34.76 -32.09 17.33
C TYR A 962 34.78 -32.58 15.87
N PHE A 963 34.41 -31.70 14.94
CA PHE A 963 34.33 -31.98 13.50
C PHE A 963 35.22 -31.02 12.70
N LYS A 964 35.71 -31.51 11.56
CA LYS A 964 36.40 -30.67 10.57
C LYS A 964 35.42 -29.65 9.97
N CYS A 965 35.90 -28.45 9.69
CA CYS A 965 35.31 -27.50 8.73
C CYS A 965 34.69 -28.24 7.52
N PHE A 966 33.45 -27.93 7.19
CA PHE A 966 32.84 -28.34 5.92
C PHE A 966 33.43 -27.48 4.78
N THR A 967 33.45 -28.01 3.56
CA THR A 967 33.87 -27.25 2.38
C THR A 967 32.92 -27.61 1.27
N ASP A 968 32.17 -26.61 0.79
CA ASP A 968 31.23 -26.78 -0.31
C ASP A 968 32.02 -27.16 -1.59
N PRO A 969 31.72 -28.30 -2.25
CA PRO A 969 32.45 -28.71 -3.45
C PRO A 969 32.18 -27.79 -4.67
N HIS A 970 31.11 -26.99 -4.66
CA HIS A 970 30.72 -26.13 -5.78
C HIS A 970 31.46 -24.78 -5.75
N THR A 971 31.55 -24.13 -4.59
CA THR A 971 32.24 -22.82 -4.41
C THR A 971 33.65 -22.93 -3.82
N ASN A 972 34.01 -24.06 -3.21
CA ASN A 972 35.15 -24.22 -2.29
C ASN A 972 35.07 -23.35 -1.01
N GLN A 973 33.92 -22.73 -0.71
CA GLN A 973 33.74 -21.96 0.52
C GLN A 973 33.75 -22.89 1.75
N GLY A 974 34.56 -22.52 2.75
CA GLY A 974 34.68 -23.27 4.00
C GLY A 974 33.70 -22.78 5.06
N TYR A 975 33.05 -23.71 5.76
CA TYR A 975 32.03 -23.43 6.78
C TYR A 975 32.34 -24.09 8.12
N LEU A 976 32.14 -23.31 9.19
CA LEU A 976 32.22 -23.68 10.59
C LEU A 976 30.82 -23.57 11.24
N ASP A 977 30.70 -24.16 12.44
CA ASP A 977 29.46 -24.14 13.22
C ASP A 977 28.99 -22.71 13.56
N GLY A 978 27.69 -22.45 13.45
CA GLY A 978 27.10 -21.14 13.79
C GLY A 978 27.25 -20.74 15.25
N ALA A 979 27.60 -21.68 16.15
CA ALA A 979 27.75 -21.48 17.58
C ALA A 979 28.83 -20.43 17.97
N PHE A 980 29.83 -20.18 17.11
CA PHE A 980 30.81 -19.11 17.33
C PHE A 980 30.12 -17.74 17.47
N TYR A 981 29.16 -17.44 16.60
CA TYR A 981 28.50 -16.14 16.52
C TYR A 981 27.06 -16.13 17.06
N HIS A 982 26.33 -17.24 17.01
CA HIS A 982 24.89 -17.30 17.28
C HIS A 982 24.42 -18.63 17.94
N ASN A 983 25.10 -19.13 18.96
CA ASN A 983 24.71 -20.40 19.64
C ASN A 983 23.25 -20.42 20.14
N ASN A 984 22.70 -19.25 20.48
CA ASN A 984 21.25 -19.01 20.49
C ASN A 984 20.92 -18.08 19.31
N PRO A 985 20.16 -18.53 18.30
CA PRO A 985 19.87 -17.75 17.10
C PRO A 985 18.73 -16.74 17.25
N VAL A 986 18.19 -16.48 18.45
CA VAL A 986 17.04 -15.59 18.68
C VAL A 986 17.12 -14.23 17.97
N TRP A 987 18.30 -13.61 17.94
CA TRP A 987 18.54 -12.34 17.22
C TRP A 987 18.39 -12.49 15.70
N VAL A 988 18.91 -13.57 15.12
CA VAL A 988 18.73 -13.91 13.70
C VAL A 988 17.26 -14.21 13.43
N ALA A 989 16.60 -14.99 14.30
CA ALA A 989 15.20 -15.36 14.16
C ALA A 989 14.26 -14.13 14.15
N PHE A 990 14.47 -13.20 15.08
CA PHE A 990 13.72 -11.95 15.11
C PHE A 990 14.03 -11.05 13.89
N ARG A 991 15.29 -11.02 13.44
CA ARG A 991 15.73 -10.18 12.30
C ARG A 991 15.24 -10.71 10.96
N GLU A 992 15.35 -12.01 10.70
CA GLU A 992 14.83 -12.66 9.50
C GLU A 992 13.32 -12.43 9.37
N HIS A 993 12.54 -12.55 10.45
CA HIS A 993 11.13 -12.17 10.45
C HIS A 993 10.87 -10.75 9.91
N GLN A 994 11.69 -9.76 10.29
CA GLN A 994 11.54 -8.38 9.81
C GLN A 994 11.89 -8.20 8.32
N LEU A 995 12.81 -9.02 7.81
CA LEU A 995 13.28 -8.93 6.43
C LEU A 995 12.37 -9.71 5.47
N ILE A 996 11.84 -10.87 5.90
CA ILE A 996 10.89 -11.67 5.13
C ILE A 996 9.54 -10.94 5.01
N TRP A 997 8.98 -10.47 6.13
CA TRP A 997 7.63 -9.90 6.20
C TRP A 997 7.67 -8.40 6.45
N SER A 998 8.01 -7.66 5.39
CA SER A 998 8.15 -6.19 5.41
C SER A 998 6.89 -5.46 5.91
N ASP A 999 5.70 -6.02 5.63
CA ASP A 999 4.38 -5.52 6.03
C ASP A 999 4.16 -5.49 7.55
N ILE A 1000 4.84 -6.36 8.29
CA ILE A 1000 4.79 -6.46 9.76
C ILE A 1000 6.16 -6.26 10.45
N SER A 1001 7.22 -5.93 9.71
CA SER A 1001 8.59 -5.67 10.20
C SER A 1001 8.71 -4.74 11.42
N SER A 1002 7.74 -3.84 11.57
CA SER A 1002 7.61 -2.84 12.64
C SER A 1002 6.73 -3.30 13.82
N LEU A 1003 6.15 -4.49 13.75
CA LEU A 1003 5.42 -5.17 14.83
C LEU A 1003 6.34 -6.17 15.56
N HIS A 1004 5.80 -6.82 16.58
CA HIS A 1004 6.37 -8.02 17.19
C HIS A 1004 5.78 -9.27 16.53
N PRO A 1005 6.52 -10.39 16.44
CA PRO A 1005 5.91 -11.69 16.21
C PRO A 1005 4.88 -11.96 17.31
N ASP A 1006 3.85 -12.77 17.04
CA ASP A 1006 2.85 -13.11 18.07
C ASP A 1006 3.42 -14.04 19.13
N ILE A 1007 4.25 -14.99 18.69
CA ILE A 1007 5.05 -15.85 19.56
C ILE A 1007 6.45 -15.96 18.95
N LEU A 1008 7.47 -15.77 19.79
CA LEU A 1008 8.81 -16.29 19.56
C LEU A 1008 9.13 -17.24 20.70
N LEU A 1009 9.17 -18.54 20.39
CA LEU A 1009 9.59 -19.60 21.30
C LEU A 1009 11.07 -19.92 21.05
N SER A 1010 11.92 -19.65 22.04
CA SER A 1010 13.31 -20.10 22.08
C SER A 1010 13.42 -21.33 22.98
N ILE A 1011 13.91 -22.44 22.45
CA ILE A 1011 14.16 -23.67 23.21
C ILE A 1011 15.68 -23.79 23.43
N GLY A 1012 16.08 -24.31 24.59
CA GLY A 1012 17.48 -24.48 24.97
C GLY A 1012 17.84 -25.93 25.27
N THR A 1013 19.10 -26.27 24.99
CA THR A 1013 19.65 -27.63 25.10
C THR A 1013 20.04 -28.07 26.52
N GLY A 1014 19.25 -27.64 27.52
CA GLY A 1014 19.40 -27.94 28.94
C GLY A 1014 20.37 -27.04 29.70
N ARG A 1015 20.14 -26.89 31.01
CA ARG A 1015 21.00 -26.17 31.96
C ARG A 1015 21.05 -26.88 33.31
N ALA A 1016 22.18 -26.75 34.01
CA ALA A 1016 22.36 -27.31 35.36
C ALA A 1016 21.65 -26.43 36.40
N GLU A 1017 21.38 -27.00 37.57
CA GLU A 1017 21.24 -26.19 38.78
C GLU A 1017 22.54 -25.41 39.07
N SER A 1018 22.40 -24.20 39.59
CA SER A 1018 23.56 -23.38 39.97
C SER A 1018 24.23 -23.98 41.20
N PRO A 1019 25.52 -24.39 41.14
CA PRO A 1019 26.22 -24.78 42.35
C PRO A 1019 26.27 -23.58 43.30
N SER A 1020 25.95 -23.82 44.58
CA SER A 1020 26.18 -22.84 45.63
C SER A 1020 27.65 -22.39 45.59
N PRO A 1021 27.95 -21.09 45.77
CA PRO A 1021 29.30 -20.55 45.58
C PRO A 1021 30.24 -21.03 46.69
N LYS A 1022 30.78 -22.24 46.53
CA LYS A 1022 31.91 -22.72 47.31
C LYS A 1022 33.13 -21.89 46.93
N SER A 1023 33.71 -21.23 47.92
CA SER A 1023 34.98 -20.51 47.78
C SER A 1023 36.05 -21.45 47.23
N VAL A 1024 36.54 -21.17 46.01
CA VAL A 1024 37.70 -21.86 45.45
C VAL A 1024 38.92 -21.32 46.19
N ASP A 1025 39.48 -22.14 47.07
CA ASP A 1025 40.64 -21.76 47.90
C ASP A 1025 41.91 -21.76 47.02
N PHE A 1026 42.56 -20.60 46.92
CA PHE A 1026 43.68 -20.37 46.00
C PHE A 1026 45.01 -20.82 46.62
N GLN A 1027 45.28 -22.14 46.64
CA GLN A 1027 46.59 -22.65 47.02
C GLN A 1027 47.20 -23.65 46.01
N GLN A 1028 48.40 -23.28 45.57
CA GLN A 1028 49.46 -24.10 44.93
C GLN A 1028 49.13 -24.76 43.58
N ILE A 1029 49.75 -24.23 42.52
CA ILE A 1029 49.86 -24.85 41.19
C ILE A 1029 51.35 -25.00 40.85
N ASP A 1030 51.76 -26.19 40.41
CA ASP A 1030 53.13 -26.56 40.01
C ASP A 1030 53.51 -25.90 38.66
N PRO A 1031 54.64 -25.18 38.52
CA PRO A 1031 54.95 -24.37 37.34
C PRO A 1031 55.41 -25.18 36.10
N LYS A 1032 54.54 -26.04 35.54
CA LYS A 1032 54.91 -26.98 34.46
C LYS A 1032 53.96 -27.21 33.26
N THR A 1033 53.03 -26.30 32.91
CA THR A 1033 52.37 -26.35 31.57
C THR A 1033 51.98 -24.97 31.00
N TYR A 1034 52.90 -24.32 30.27
CA TYR A 1034 52.62 -23.07 29.54
C TYR A 1034 51.64 -23.26 28.34
N THR A 1035 51.51 -24.49 27.84
CA THR A 1035 50.63 -24.83 26.71
C THR A 1035 49.17 -25.06 27.09
N GLU A 1036 48.90 -25.57 28.30
CA GLU A 1036 47.52 -25.80 28.77
C GLU A 1036 46.80 -24.49 29.07
N GLN A 1037 47.53 -23.46 29.54
CA GLN A 1037 47.01 -22.12 29.80
C GLN A 1037 46.40 -21.45 28.55
N ILE A 1038 46.96 -21.71 27.37
CA ILE A 1038 46.41 -21.21 26.11
C ILE A 1038 45.06 -21.89 25.82
N TRP A 1039 44.98 -23.21 25.93
CA TRP A 1039 43.74 -23.95 25.69
C TRP A 1039 42.66 -23.66 26.73
N SER A 1040 42.99 -23.49 28.01
CA SER A 1040 42.01 -23.06 29.04
C SER A 1040 41.50 -21.63 28.81
N THR A 1041 42.31 -20.75 28.22
CA THR A 1041 41.88 -19.39 27.84
C THR A 1041 40.93 -19.42 26.63
N VAL A 1042 41.19 -20.29 25.64
CA VAL A 1042 40.29 -20.51 24.50
C VAL A 1042 38.98 -21.20 24.93
N ASP A 1043 39.05 -22.21 25.79
CA ASP A 1043 37.90 -22.95 26.32
C ASP A 1043 37.00 -22.06 27.21
N SER A 1044 37.57 -21.24 28.10
CA SER A 1044 36.79 -20.26 28.88
C SER A 1044 36.14 -19.18 28.00
N SER A 1045 36.82 -18.73 26.93
CA SER A 1045 36.26 -17.79 25.95
C SER A 1045 35.10 -18.43 25.16
N LEU A 1046 35.25 -19.67 24.70
CA LEU A 1046 34.19 -20.44 24.06
C LEU A 1046 33.00 -20.66 24.99
N LYS A 1047 33.22 -21.04 26.25
CA LYS A 1047 32.17 -21.19 27.27
C LYS A 1047 31.36 -19.91 27.49
N HIS A 1048 31.96 -18.73 27.32
CA HIS A 1048 31.24 -17.46 27.38
C HIS A 1048 30.42 -17.18 26.11
N LEU A 1049 30.97 -17.45 24.92
CA LEU A 1049 30.27 -17.31 23.63
C LEU A 1049 29.05 -18.26 23.50
N LEU A 1050 29.19 -19.49 24.00
CA LEU A 1050 28.17 -20.54 23.97
C LEU A 1050 27.00 -20.32 24.96
N ASN A 1051 27.03 -19.28 25.80
CA ASN A 1051 26.03 -19.06 26.84
C ASN A 1051 24.69 -18.51 26.29
N CYS A 1052 23.81 -19.43 25.88
CA CYS A 1052 22.51 -19.14 25.29
C CYS A 1052 21.53 -18.39 26.20
N ASP A 1053 21.56 -18.64 27.52
CA ASP A 1053 20.66 -17.98 28.47
C ASP A 1053 21.09 -16.52 28.72
N LYS A 1054 22.40 -16.23 28.72
CA LYS A 1054 22.90 -14.84 28.74
C LYS A 1054 22.49 -14.08 27.48
N ARG A 1055 22.58 -14.72 26.30
CA ARG A 1055 22.11 -14.12 25.04
C ARG A 1055 20.60 -13.89 25.02
N TRP A 1056 19.82 -14.82 25.56
CA TRP A 1056 18.37 -14.63 25.72
C TRP A 1056 18.06 -13.44 26.65
N ALA A 1057 18.76 -13.32 27.79
CA ALA A 1057 18.54 -12.20 28.71
C ALA A 1057 18.78 -10.84 28.02
N GLN A 1058 19.89 -10.70 27.28
CA GLN A 1058 20.20 -9.50 26.50
C GLN A 1058 19.16 -9.20 25.42
N PHE A 1059 18.63 -10.22 24.74
CA PHE A 1059 17.55 -10.06 23.77
C PHE A 1059 16.24 -9.61 24.43
N SER A 1060 15.82 -10.29 25.49
CA SER A 1060 14.58 -10.01 26.23
C SER A 1060 14.58 -8.59 26.80
N GLU A 1061 15.69 -8.18 27.42
CA GLU A 1061 15.88 -6.82 27.94
C GLU A 1061 15.77 -5.76 26.82
N ALA A 1062 16.46 -5.96 25.70
CA ALA A 1062 16.39 -5.03 24.56
C ALA A 1062 14.98 -4.93 23.95
N MET A 1063 14.23 -6.04 23.87
CA MET A 1063 12.85 -6.03 23.38
C MET A 1063 11.89 -5.29 24.33
N ILE A 1064 12.10 -5.39 25.65
CA ILE A 1064 11.33 -4.67 26.67
C ILE A 1064 11.63 -3.17 26.61
N GLN A 1065 12.91 -2.79 26.54
CA GLN A 1065 13.34 -1.39 26.53
C GLN A 1065 12.90 -0.62 25.27
N THR A 1066 12.94 -1.26 24.10
CA THR A 1066 12.80 -0.53 22.82
C THR A 1066 11.37 -0.37 22.31
N ARG A 1067 10.37 -1.12 22.82
CA ARG A 1067 9.02 -1.16 22.21
C ARG A 1067 7.84 -1.20 23.19
N GLY A 1068 8.06 -0.96 24.48
CA GLY A 1068 7.00 -0.73 25.46
C GLY A 1068 6.72 -1.91 26.39
N SER A 1069 6.21 -1.61 27.58
CA SER A 1069 6.14 -2.52 28.73
C SER A 1069 4.92 -3.45 28.78
N GLU A 1070 3.76 -2.99 28.31
CA GLU A 1070 2.51 -3.76 28.43
C GLU A 1070 2.42 -4.86 27.37
N GLY A 1071 2.27 -6.12 27.82
CA GLY A 1071 2.07 -7.28 26.96
C GLY A 1071 3.32 -7.83 26.28
N THR A 1072 4.30 -6.99 25.91
CA THR A 1072 5.54 -7.39 25.20
C THR A 1072 6.23 -8.63 25.79
N PRO A 1073 6.44 -8.78 27.12
CA PRO A 1073 7.08 -9.97 27.68
C PRO A 1073 6.33 -11.29 27.47
N ARG A 1074 5.03 -11.26 27.15
CA ARG A 1074 4.22 -12.48 26.93
C ARG A 1074 4.40 -13.08 25.53
N LYS A 1075 4.91 -12.31 24.57
CA LYS A 1075 5.17 -12.78 23.19
C LYS A 1075 6.52 -13.50 23.03
N TYR A 1076 7.44 -13.30 23.97
CA TYR A 1076 8.79 -13.88 23.96
C TYR A 1076 8.94 -14.94 25.04
N ILE A 1077 9.11 -16.20 24.64
CA ILE A 1077 9.13 -17.36 25.55
C ILE A 1077 10.48 -18.07 25.44
N ARG A 1078 11.11 -18.40 26.57
CA ARG A 1078 12.33 -19.21 26.65
C ARG A 1078 12.09 -20.46 27.49
N MET A 1079 12.15 -21.62 26.84
CA MET A 1079 12.05 -22.92 27.49
C MET A 1079 13.43 -23.58 27.53
N ASN A 1080 14.10 -23.51 28.68
CA ASN A 1080 15.38 -24.19 28.90
C ASN A 1080 15.31 -25.03 30.19
N VAL A 1081 15.24 -26.35 30.00
CA VAL A 1081 15.00 -27.34 31.05
C VAL A 1081 16.13 -27.31 32.08
N ARG A 1082 15.77 -27.27 33.36
CA ARG A 1082 16.72 -27.42 34.48
C ARG A 1082 16.92 -28.91 34.71
N LEU A 1083 18.11 -29.41 34.39
CA LEU A 1083 18.50 -30.79 34.69
C LEU A 1083 18.89 -30.89 36.17
N SER A 1084 18.53 -32.01 36.79
CA SER A 1084 19.02 -32.42 38.11
C SER A 1084 20.47 -32.94 38.03
N SER A 1085 20.81 -33.52 36.88
CA SER A 1085 22.17 -33.97 36.55
C SER A 1085 23.06 -32.83 36.06
N ALA A 1086 24.39 -33.05 36.14
CA ALA A 1086 25.36 -32.14 35.54
C ALA A 1086 25.26 -32.22 34.01
N VAL A 1087 25.00 -31.08 33.35
CA VAL A 1087 24.76 -30.98 31.90
C VAL A 1087 25.79 -31.77 31.09
N PRO A 1088 25.38 -32.79 30.31
CA PRO A 1088 26.31 -33.64 29.58
C PRO A 1088 27.18 -32.88 28.56
N PRO A 1089 28.42 -33.37 28.27
CA PRO A 1089 29.22 -32.91 27.14
C PRO A 1089 28.50 -33.02 25.79
N LEU A 1090 28.90 -32.17 24.83
CA LEU A 1090 28.27 -32.06 23.51
C LEU A 1090 28.32 -33.35 22.67
N ASP A 1091 29.21 -34.29 23.00
CA ASP A 1091 29.48 -35.55 22.31
C ASP A 1091 29.16 -36.80 23.16
N ALA A 1092 28.47 -36.64 24.30
CA ALA A 1092 28.22 -37.70 25.28
C ALA A 1092 27.08 -38.67 24.88
N ILE A 1093 27.25 -39.43 23.79
CA ILE A 1093 26.24 -40.39 23.28
C ILE A 1093 25.71 -41.33 24.38
N GLN A 1094 26.58 -41.77 25.29
CA GLN A 1094 26.23 -42.72 26.36
C GLN A 1094 25.17 -42.17 27.33
N CYS A 1095 25.10 -40.85 27.49
CA CYS A 1095 24.12 -40.17 28.35
C CYS A 1095 22.80 -39.87 27.64
N LEU A 1096 22.67 -40.14 26.33
CA LEU A 1096 21.53 -39.65 25.54
C LEU A 1096 20.18 -40.20 26.03
N SER A 1097 20.08 -41.52 26.26
CA SER A 1097 18.83 -42.11 26.76
C SER A 1097 18.48 -41.65 28.18
N ALA A 1098 19.45 -41.60 29.09
CA ALA A 1098 19.23 -41.10 30.44
C ALA A 1098 18.81 -39.61 30.46
N LEU A 1099 19.39 -38.78 29.57
CA LEU A 1099 19.00 -37.38 29.39
C LEU A 1099 17.58 -37.26 28.80
N GLN A 1100 17.20 -38.18 27.92
CA GLN A 1100 15.84 -38.23 27.35
C GLN A 1100 14.81 -38.59 28.43
N GLU A 1101 15.10 -39.61 29.24
CA GLU A 1101 14.28 -40.05 30.38
C GLU A 1101 14.17 -38.95 31.45
N GLU A 1102 15.29 -38.35 31.88
CA GLU A 1102 15.30 -37.24 32.84
C GLU A 1102 14.44 -36.05 32.38
N VAL A 1103 14.54 -35.66 31.10
CA VAL A 1103 13.74 -34.56 30.55
C VAL A 1103 12.25 -34.92 30.48
N GLN A 1104 11.89 -36.18 30.19
CA GLN A 1104 10.48 -36.62 30.23
C GLN A 1104 9.88 -36.52 31.62
N GLU A 1105 10.61 -36.91 32.66
CA GLU A 1105 10.14 -36.79 34.04
C GLU A 1105 9.96 -35.32 34.44
N ILE A 1106 10.96 -34.47 34.17
CA ILE A 1106 10.89 -33.02 34.47
C ILE A 1106 9.73 -32.33 33.73
N LEU A 1107 9.43 -32.73 32.48
CA LEU A 1107 8.31 -32.16 31.71
C LEU A 1107 6.94 -32.66 32.19
N ARG A 1108 6.83 -33.93 32.62
CA ARG A 1108 5.60 -34.47 33.24
C ARG A 1108 5.29 -33.78 34.57
N ASP A 1109 6.31 -33.50 35.38
CA ASP A 1109 6.15 -32.79 36.66
C ASP A 1109 5.87 -31.29 36.49
N ASN A 1110 6.24 -30.70 35.34
CA ASN A 1110 6.10 -29.26 35.07
C ASN A 1110 5.23 -28.94 33.83
N LYS A 1111 4.18 -29.74 33.61
CA LYS A 1111 3.19 -29.59 32.51
C LYS A 1111 2.70 -28.15 32.32
N LYS A 1112 2.52 -27.38 33.39
CA LYS A 1112 2.03 -25.98 33.33
C LYS A 1112 2.81 -25.09 32.34
N ALA A 1113 4.10 -25.33 32.16
CA ALA A 1113 4.92 -24.58 31.20
C ALA A 1113 4.63 -24.96 29.74
N THR A 1114 4.44 -26.26 29.45
CA THR A 1114 4.09 -26.76 28.10
C THR A 1114 2.63 -26.50 27.76
N GLU A 1115 1.73 -26.62 28.74
CA GLU A 1115 0.33 -26.20 28.65
C GLU A 1115 0.22 -24.71 28.28
N GLU A 1116 0.95 -23.83 28.97
CA GLU A 1116 0.91 -22.39 28.66
C GLU A 1116 1.45 -22.09 27.25
N ILE A 1117 2.48 -22.81 26.79
CA ILE A 1117 2.98 -22.68 25.41
C ILE A 1117 1.94 -23.18 24.40
N ALA A 1118 1.36 -24.37 24.60
CA ALA A 1118 0.34 -24.93 23.72
C ALA A 1118 -0.90 -24.02 23.63
N HIS A 1119 -1.44 -23.55 24.75
CA HIS A 1119 -2.56 -22.62 24.78
C HIS A 1119 -2.24 -21.29 24.07
N ARG A 1120 -1.02 -20.76 24.20
CA ARG A 1120 -0.59 -19.56 23.47
C ARG A 1120 -0.48 -19.84 21.96
N LEU A 1121 0.13 -20.95 21.55
CA LEU A 1121 0.23 -21.34 20.13
C LEU A 1121 -1.16 -21.48 19.49
N VAL A 1122 -2.12 -22.11 20.19
CA VAL A 1122 -3.52 -22.19 19.76
C VAL A 1122 -4.18 -20.81 19.72
N ALA A 1123 -4.00 -19.96 20.74
CA ALA A 1123 -4.56 -18.60 20.71
C ALA A 1123 -4.03 -17.79 19.52
N SER A 1124 -2.75 -17.97 19.16
CA SER A 1124 -2.10 -17.28 18.03
C SER A 1124 -2.54 -17.74 16.63
N THR A 1125 -3.46 -18.69 16.49
CA THR A 1125 -4.07 -19.04 15.19
C THR A 1125 -5.41 -18.31 14.92
N PHE A 1126 -5.95 -17.58 15.90
CA PHE A 1126 -7.25 -16.92 15.83
C PHE A 1126 -7.19 -15.37 15.77
N PHE A 1127 -5.99 -14.77 15.77
CA PHE A 1127 -5.75 -13.32 15.75
C PHE A 1127 -4.93 -12.86 14.53
#